data_AF-A0A968D0A3-F1
#
_entry.id   AF-A0A968D0A3-F1
#
_cell.length_a   1.000
_cell.length_b   1.000
_cell.length_c   1.000
_cell.angle_alpha   90.00
_cell.angle_beta   90.00
_cell.angle_gamma   90.00
#
_symmetry.space_group_name_H-M   'P 1'
#
loop_
_entity.id
_entity.type
_entity.pdbx_description
1 polymer ?
#
loop_
_entity_poly.entity_id
_entity_poly.type
_entity_poly.pdbx_seq_one_letter_code
_entity_poly.pdbx_strand_id
1 'polypeptide(L)'
;MFSKKVGRTLLWVYLMVFSLIIFRYGVLPTLSNTRGDFANYYTASRLLVDGISLERAYRDFIWFQKQMDRYGIRNQIGGFIPHPPPTALVFLPLVPLDAVTAKNVWTAFNLGLVVLNIFLLSRISGLNWLIAAVLFLSTGYGLLNNFLFGQQYLLVLSSILLAIYFYQRQKPLAAGVALGLMIPIKYVGVLFLFYFIWKKQWRLLVAACATILSVIGLTLFLGEVHAFKSFLAEVLPRHLRGEIQDPFSIYFQSWNSLFRRMFIFEESLNSNPLWSSPLLFFVLKNFVFLLLAAFSIFVLARIRFQNDHHQQFFHFAWIPLATLLLSPGSATYHFLLLTLSVVFLVKILLDLDAVGAAVFLGTLFVVVNLPHYMKLKDAAVGWWTFVGYSRLWLLLLFFVSTVVLFRKCIHWRISHPFAMVMISAVTVLFGFTAVRGYSAHRNERDDGARWLRVVHPEFNRHLGLVLKSPDVGGREVVFSYCELMDEDYAIYSTSGVPWFEAKERNFYSPALAADDSSLLVETIVDGRSEIWLHARGHDQPKLLAHGEHPSWHPDGVQFAFVSGGEIVVSDVHKKSSQILNAGPEPYDPVFSPQGNYLAYCAKEGGGTSLRLYDRRSETEKILLQSDARIEAPQWSSDERVLLFCWDVDQSRDIWALELASGQTHQLTFHRAADDEPVWDERNRRIVFTSDRGRGLECSALYWIPVPEELP
;
A
#
# COMPACT_ATOMS: atom_id res chain seq x y z
N MET A 1 -46.21 12.42 24.12
CA MET A 1 -45.18 12.05 25.13
C MET A 1 -44.67 10.62 24.97
N PHE A 2 -45.54 9.64 24.65
CA PHE A 2 -45.18 8.22 24.46
C PHE A 2 -44.23 7.98 23.25
N SER A 3 -44.49 8.57 22.07
CA SER A 3 -43.59 8.40 20.90
C SER A 3 -42.20 9.04 21.09
N LYS A 4 -42.11 10.19 21.78
CA LYS A 4 -40.83 10.82 22.16
C LYS A 4 -40.04 9.98 23.17
N LYS A 5 -40.72 9.31 24.12
CA LYS A 5 -40.09 8.37 25.07
C LYS A 5 -39.62 7.10 24.36
N VAL A 6 -40.47 6.48 23.53
CA VAL A 6 -40.13 5.26 22.75
C VAL A 6 -38.95 5.53 21.80
N GLY A 7 -38.95 6.67 21.09
CA GLY A 7 -37.83 7.06 20.23
C GLY A 7 -36.52 7.25 20.99
N ARG A 8 -36.56 7.83 22.20
CA ARG A 8 -35.37 7.99 23.04
C ARG A 8 -34.87 6.66 23.60
N THR A 9 -35.76 5.76 24.01
CA THR A 9 -35.38 4.41 24.47
C THR A 9 -34.72 3.63 23.34
N LEU A 10 -35.27 3.67 22.12
CA LEU A 10 -34.67 3.02 20.96
C LEU A 10 -33.26 3.54 20.67
N LEU A 11 -33.03 4.86 20.74
CA LEU A 11 -31.70 5.43 20.56
C LEU A 11 -30.68 4.94 21.61
N TRP A 12 -31.10 4.76 22.86
CA TRP A 12 -30.25 4.15 23.90
C TRP A 12 -29.95 2.69 23.62
N VAL A 13 -30.93 1.91 23.16
CA VAL A 13 -30.72 0.52 22.74
C VAL A 13 -29.71 0.46 21.60
N TYR A 14 -29.86 1.30 20.57
CA TYR A 14 -28.88 1.37 19.47
C TYR A 14 -27.48 1.76 19.96
N LEU A 15 -27.38 2.78 20.81
CA LEU A 15 -26.10 3.20 21.39
C LEU A 15 -25.42 2.04 22.12
N MET A 16 -26.17 1.32 22.97
CA MET A 16 -25.67 0.17 23.73
C MET A 16 -25.22 -0.95 22.80
N VAL A 17 -26.06 -1.35 21.84
CA VAL A 17 -25.76 -2.45 20.90
C VAL A 17 -24.53 -2.13 20.05
N PHE A 18 -24.46 -0.95 19.43
CA PHE A 18 -23.29 -0.58 18.64
C PHE A 18 -22.03 -0.48 19.49
N SER A 19 -22.12 0.09 20.70
CA SER A 19 -20.97 0.18 21.60
C SER A 19 -20.45 -1.21 22.01
N LEU A 20 -21.35 -2.15 22.33
CA LEU A 20 -20.97 -3.53 22.66
C LEU A 20 -20.32 -4.24 21.48
N ILE A 21 -20.85 -4.09 20.26
CA ILE A 21 -20.28 -4.67 19.05
C ILE A 21 -18.88 -4.10 18.80
N ILE A 22 -18.73 -2.76 18.85
CA ILE A 22 -17.45 -2.09 18.62
C ILE A 22 -16.41 -2.50 19.66
N PHE A 23 -16.81 -2.58 20.93
CA PHE A 23 -15.91 -3.00 21.99
C PHE A 23 -15.49 -4.46 21.84
N ARG A 24 -16.46 -5.37 21.64
CA ARG A 24 -16.22 -6.82 21.57
C ARG A 24 -15.40 -7.25 20.35
N TYR A 25 -15.66 -6.64 19.19
CA TYR A 25 -15.08 -7.06 17.91
C TYR A 25 -14.06 -6.08 17.33
N GLY A 26 -13.99 -4.84 17.83
CA GLY A 26 -13.03 -3.84 17.38
C GLY A 26 -11.92 -3.62 18.40
N VAL A 27 -12.28 -3.38 19.67
CA VAL A 27 -11.32 -2.99 20.72
C VAL A 27 -10.62 -4.20 21.35
N LEU A 28 -11.38 -5.17 21.88
CA LEU A 28 -10.80 -6.33 22.58
C LEU A 28 -9.76 -7.10 21.75
N PRO A 29 -9.96 -7.36 20.44
CA PRO A 29 -8.96 -8.07 19.65
C PRO A 29 -7.62 -7.33 19.50
N THR A 30 -7.61 -6.00 19.65
CA THR A 30 -6.36 -5.21 19.53
C THR A 30 -5.43 -5.38 20.72
N LEU A 31 -5.94 -5.88 21.86
CA LEU A 31 -5.17 -5.98 23.11
C LEU A 31 -4.02 -6.99 23.04
N SER A 32 -4.09 -7.94 22.11
CA SER A 32 -3.12 -9.00 21.92
C SER A 32 -2.62 -9.09 20.48
N ASN A 33 -2.95 -8.13 19.62
CA ASN A 33 -2.69 -8.22 18.18
C ASN A 33 -2.18 -6.89 17.62
N THR A 34 -1.00 -6.93 17.01
CA THR A 34 -0.34 -5.80 16.35
C THR A 34 -0.61 -5.74 14.83
N ARG A 35 -1.37 -6.69 14.28
CA ARG A 35 -1.66 -6.78 12.83
C ARG A 35 -2.40 -5.55 12.28
N GLY A 36 -2.25 -5.35 10.98
CA GLY A 36 -2.77 -4.25 10.18
C GLY A 36 -1.85 -3.03 10.14
N ASP A 37 -2.34 -1.95 9.53
CA ASP A 37 -1.57 -0.75 9.21
C ASP A 37 -0.82 -0.10 10.37
N PHE A 38 -1.26 -0.29 11.62
CA PHE A 38 -0.54 0.15 12.82
C PHE A 38 0.93 -0.24 12.79
N ALA A 39 1.21 -1.50 12.43
CA ALA A 39 2.55 -2.00 12.40
C ALA A 39 3.42 -1.30 11.36
N ASN A 40 2.85 -0.94 10.22
CA ASN A 40 3.55 -0.19 9.17
C ASN A 40 3.89 1.22 9.69
N TYR A 41 2.95 1.89 10.37
CA TYR A 41 3.19 3.21 10.95
C TYR A 41 4.24 3.19 12.07
N TYR A 42 4.13 2.21 12.98
CA TYR A 42 5.04 2.05 14.11
C TYR A 42 6.46 1.72 13.63
N THR A 43 6.59 0.79 12.68
CA THR A 43 7.89 0.41 12.09
C THR A 43 8.55 1.60 11.42
N ALA A 44 7.82 2.35 10.58
CA ALA A 44 8.35 3.57 9.97
C ALA A 44 8.82 4.60 11.01
N SER A 45 8.10 4.74 12.13
CA SER A 45 8.51 5.65 13.21
C SER A 45 9.77 5.18 13.93
N ARG A 46 9.92 3.87 14.08
CA ARG A 46 11.10 3.26 14.70
C ARG A 46 12.33 3.40 13.82
N LEU A 47 12.18 3.24 12.51
CA LEU A 47 13.24 3.52 11.53
C LEU A 47 13.77 4.95 11.65
N LEU A 48 12.87 5.94 11.79
CA LEU A 48 13.27 7.34 11.99
C LEU A 48 14.09 7.54 13.29
N VAL A 49 13.72 6.85 14.37
CA VAL A 49 14.46 6.92 15.65
C VAL A 49 15.82 6.23 15.54
N ASP A 50 15.91 5.15 14.77
CA ASP A 50 17.15 4.40 14.52
C ASP A 50 18.05 5.10 13.48
N GLY A 51 17.64 6.26 12.93
CA GLY A 51 18.40 7.01 11.93
C GLY A 51 18.40 6.39 10.53
N ILE A 52 17.43 5.50 10.25
CA ILE A 52 17.31 4.78 8.98
C ILE A 52 16.28 5.51 8.09
N SER A 53 16.72 5.91 6.90
CA SER A 53 15.88 6.59 5.89
C SER A 53 14.66 5.77 5.48
N LEU A 54 13.49 6.42 5.35
CA LEU A 54 12.26 5.78 4.85
C LEU A 54 12.25 5.58 3.34
N GLU A 55 13.25 6.06 2.60
CA GLU A 55 13.35 5.85 1.16
C GLU A 55 13.27 4.36 0.80
N ARG A 56 14.01 3.53 1.54
CA ARG A 56 14.05 2.08 1.31
C ARG A 56 12.70 1.42 1.59
N ALA A 57 11.91 1.97 2.52
CA ALA A 57 10.57 1.47 2.83
C ALA A 57 9.57 1.61 1.67
N TYR A 58 9.87 2.43 0.66
CA TYR A 58 9.05 2.59 -0.55
C TYR A 58 9.52 1.75 -1.74
N ARG A 59 10.74 1.18 -1.68
CA ARG A 59 11.38 0.53 -2.84
C ARG A 59 11.81 -0.93 -2.58
N ASP A 60 11.65 -1.40 -1.35
CA ASP A 60 12.17 -2.69 -0.90
C ASP A 60 11.24 -3.27 0.18
N PHE A 61 10.18 -3.91 -0.31
CA PHE A 61 9.14 -4.51 0.53
C PHE A 61 9.69 -5.59 1.47
N ILE A 62 10.59 -6.45 0.98
CA ILE A 62 11.20 -7.52 1.79
C ILE A 62 12.05 -6.91 2.89
N TRP A 63 12.89 -5.93 2.58
CA TRP A 63 13.68 -5.27 3.60
C TRP A 63 12.81 -4.64 4.69
N PHE A 64 11.70 -3.98 4.32
CA PHE A 64 10.79 -3.40 5.30
C PHE A 64 10.14 -4.47 6.18
N GLN A 65 9.71 -5.58 5.57
CA GLN A 65 9.20 -6.74 6.29
C GLN A 65 10.25 -7.32 7.26
N LYS A 66 11.51 -7.45 6.84
CA LYS A 66 12.61 -7.87 7.71
C LYS A 66 12.76 -6.93 8.92
N GLN A 67 12.58 -5.62 8.75
CA GLN A 67 12.62 -4.68 9.89
C GLN A 67 11.44 -4.88 10.85
N MET A 68 10.24 -5.17 10.34
CA MET A 68 9.08 -5.49 11.17
C MET A 68 9.34 -6.72 12.05
N ASP A 69 9.87 -7.78 11.45
CA ASP A 69 10.21 -9.01 12.16
C ASP A 69 11.28 -8.76 13.23
N ARG A 70 12.28 -7.90 12.93
CA ARG A 70 13.32 -7.49 13.90
C ARG A 70 12.75 -6.77 15.11
N TYR A 71 11.70 -5.97 14.91
CA TYR A 71 10.99 -5.28 15.99
C TYR A 71 9.92 -6.15 16.68
N GLY A 72 9.86 -7.44 16.37
CA GLY A 72 8.94 -8.39 16.99
C GLY A 72 7.51 -8.33 16.45
N ILE A 73 7.31 -7.70 15.30
CA ILE A 73 6.01 -7.65 14.61
C ILE A 73 5.98 -8.79 13.60
N ARG A 74 5.34 -9.90 13.97
CA ARG A 74 5.27 -11.12 13.15
C ARG A 74 3.91 -11.30 12.49
N ASN A 75 3.84 -12.20 11.51
CA ASN A 75 2.61 -12.75 10.92
C ASN A 75 1.73 -11.70 10.26
N GLN A 76 2.32 -10.84 9.43
CA GLN A 76 1.61 -10.01 8.47
C GLN A 76 2.55 -9.53 7.37
N ILE A 77 1.97 -9.20 6.22
CA ILE A 77 2.62 -8.51 5.11
C ILE A 77 2.54 -7.01 5.38
N GLY A 78 3.67 -6.34 5.62
CA GLY A 78 3.69 -4.92 5.91
C GLY A 78 4.54 -4.10 4.95
N GLY A 79 4.05 -2.91 4.63
CA GLY A 79 4.71 -1.95 3.76
C GLY A 79 4.24 -0.53 4.07
N PHE A 80 5.09 0.45 3.80
CA PHE A 80 4.79 1.85 4.10
C PHE A 80 3.94 2.54 3.02
N ILE A 81 3.81 1.92 1.85
CA ILE A 81 2.96 2.39 0.74
C ILE A 81 1.47 2.28 1.13
N PRO A 82 0.61 3.27 0.82
CA PRO A 82 0.86 4.51 0.06
C PRO A 82 1.00 5.74 0.98
N HIS A 83 1.55 5.58 2.18
CA HIS A 83 1.54 6.63 3.18
C HIS A 83 2.58 7.71 2.90
N PRO A 84 2.25 9.01 3.04
CA PRO A 84 3.25 10.07 2.97
C PRO A 84 4.30 9.97 4.10
N PRO A 85 5.56 10.43 3.90
CA PRO A 85 6.60 10.36 4.93
C PRO A 85 6.21 10.98 6.29
N PRO A 86 5.50 12.13 6.36
CA PRO A 86 5.07 12.71 7.64
C PRO A 86 4.16 11.80 8.49
N THR A 87 3.62 10.73 7.92
CA THR A 87 2.80 9.75 8.65
C THR A 87 3.57 9.10 9.79
N ALA A 88 4.88 8.89 9.62
CA ALA A 88 5.74 8.33 10.66
C ALA A 88 5.87 9.27 11.89
N LEU A 89 5.71 10.59 11.73
CA LEU A 89 5.78 11.52 12.86
C LEU A 89 4.67 11.29 13.90
N VAL A 90 3.53 10.75 13.48
CA VAL A 90 2.36 10.55 14.34
C VAL A 90 2.62 9.52 15.44
N PHE A 91 3.46 8.52 15.17
CA PHE A 91 3.70 7.39 16.07
C PHE A 91 5.05 7.47 16.79
N LEU A 92 5.86 8.51 16.54
CA LEU A 92 7.10 8.77 17.27
C LEU A 92 6.96 8.70 18.81
N PRO A 93 5.90 9.27 19.43
CA PRO A 93 5.75 9.19 20.89
C PRO A 93 5.52 7.76 21.42
N LEU A 94 5.18 6.81 20.55
CA LEU A 94 4.87 5.42 20.91
C LEU A 94 6.08 4.49 20.74
N VAL A 95 7.14 4.92 20.04
CA VAL A 95 8.35 4.12 19.78
C VAL A 95 9.03 3.60 21.05
N PRO A 96 9.07 4.34 22.19
CA PRO A 96 9.67 3.82 23.43
C PRO A 96 8.97 2.58 24.02
N LEU A 97 7.75 2.26 23.57
CA LEU A 97 6.95 1.13 24.04
C LEU A 97 7.14 -0.06 23.09
N ASP A 98 7.00 -1.29 23.59
CA ASP A 98 6.88 -2.47 22.73
C ASP A 98 5.65 -2.37 21.82
N ALA A 99 5.65 -3.07 20.68
CA ALA A 99 4.62 -2.92 19.66
C ALA A 99 3.19 -3.21 20.17
N VAL A 100 3.03 -4.17 21.09
CA VAL A 100 1.72 -4.53 21.66
C VAL A 100 1.24 -3.42 22.59
N THR A 101 2.10 -2.95 23.49
CA THR A 101 1.78 -1.84 24.40
C THR A 101 1.52 -0.55 23.63
N ALA A 102 2.33 -0.25 22.60
CA ALA A 102 2.13 0.88 21.70
C ALA A 102 0.76 0.81 21.00
N LYS A 103 0.36 -0.36 20.50
CA LYS A 103 -0.98 -0.58 19.91
C LYS A 103 -2.09 -0.32 20.93
N ASN A 104 -1.92 -0.77 22.16
CA ASN A 104 -2.90 -0.58 23.23
C ASN A 104 -3.09 0.90 23.58
N VAL A 105 -1.99 1.66 23.67
CA VAL A 105 -2.02 3.11 23.88
C VAL A 105 -2.69 3.80 22.68
N TRP A 106 -2.39 3.38 21.45
CA TRP A 106 -3.03 3.91 20.24
C TRP A 106 -4.54 3.62 20.20
N THR A 107 -4.96 2.43 20.60
CA THR A 107 -6.38 2.07 20.73
C THR A 107 -7.08 2.94 21.78
N ALA A 108 -6.46 3.16 22.95
CA ALA A 108 -6.99 4.04 23.99
C ALA A 108 -7.12 5.50 23.50
N PHE A 109 -6.12 5.99 22.77
CA PHE A 109 -6.18 7.30 22.13
C PHE A 109 -7.35 7.40 21.12
N ASN A 110 -7.52 6.39 20.27
CA ASN A 110 -8.65 6.32 19.33
C ASN A 110 -10.03 6.27 20.03
N LEU A 111 -10.16 5.63 21.19
CA LEU A 111 -11.39 5.68 21.99
C LEU A 111 -11.68 7.10 22.47
N GLY A 112 -10.66 7.85 22.90
CA GLY A 112 -10.78 9.27 23.20
C GLY A 112 -11.25 10.09 21.98
N LEU A 113 -10.71 9.79 20.80
CA LEU A 113 -11.13 10.42 19.55
C LEU A 113 -12.58 10.10 19.18
N VAL A 114 -13.10 8.90 19.45
CA VAL A 114 -14.53 8.59 19.25
C VAL A 114 -15.41 9.54 20.07
N VAL A 115 -15.09 9.73 21.35
CA VAL A 115 -15.83 10.65 22.23
C VAL A 115 -15.72 12.10 21.72
N LEU A 116 -14.52 12.52 21.34
CA LEU A 116 -14.28 13.85 20.78
C LEU A 116 -15.08 14.10 19.49
N ASN A 117 -15.09 13.14 18.56
CA ASN A 117 -15.81 13.25 17.30
C ASN A 117 -17.33 13.36 17.55
N ILE A 118 -17.90 12.52 18.42
CA ILE A 118 -19.33 12.59 18.78
C ILE A 118 -19.67 13.96 19.40
N PHE A 119 -18.82 14.44 20.32
CA PHE A 119 -18.97 15.75 20.94
C PHE A 119 -18.94 16.88 19.90
N LEU A 120 -17.94 16.89 19.03
CA LEU A 120 -17.79 17.92 17.99
C LEU A 120 -18.95 17.85 16.99
N LEU A 121 -19.35 16.67 16.52
CA LEU A 121 -20.49 16.50 15.63
C LEU A 121 -21.77 17.08 16.25
N SER A 122 -22.05 16.78 17.52
CA SER A 122 -23.20 17.33 18.24
C SER A 122 -23.11 18.85 18.38
N ARG A 123 -21.95 19.39 18.76
CA ARG A 123 -21.75 20.83 18.97
C ARG A 123 -21.80 21.65 17.68
N ILE A 124 -21.22 21.15 16.60
CA ILE A 124 -21.17 21.83 15.29
C ILE A 124 -22.54 21.77 14.63
N SER A 125 -23.17 20.59 14.60
CA SER A 125 -24.47 20.42 13.95
C SER A 125 -25.61 21.01 14.78
N GLY A 126 -25.50 21.06 16.10
CA GLY A 126 -26.62 21.35 17.00
C GLY A 126 -27.60 20.18 17.17
N LEU A 127 -27.28 18.99 16.65
CA LEU A 127 -28.06 17.78 16.91
C LEU A 127 -27.89 17.32 18.35
N ASN A 128 -28.92 16.64 18.87
CA ASN A 128 -28.84 15.92 20.14
C ASN A 128 -27.66 14.94 20.08
N TRP A 129 -26.81 14.98 21.11
CA TRP A 129 -25.61 14.15 21.20
C TRP A 129 -25.91 12.65 21.05
N LEU A 130 -27.08 12.19 21.49
CA LEU A 130 -27.50 10.80 21.37
C LEU A 130 -27.74 10.41 19.90
N ILE A 131 -28.33 11.32 19.10
CA ILE A 131 -28.53 11.11 17.66
C ILE A 131 -27.18 11.12 16.95
N ALA A 132 -26.31 12.09 17.28
CA ALA A 132 -24.96 12.16 16.73
C ALA A 132 -24.14 10.91 17.06
N ALA A 133 -24.24 10.40 18.30
CA ALA A 133 -23.58 9.18 18.74
C ALA A 133 -24.10 7.95 18.00
N VAL A 134 -25.42 7.80 17.84
CA VAL A 134 -26.00 6.67 17.10
C VAL A 134 -25.58 6.72 15.62
N LEU A 135 -25.61 7.88 14.97
CA LEU A 135 -25.13 8.03 13.58
C LEU A 135 -23.63 7.79 13.45
N PHE A 136 -22.84 8.17 14.45
CA PHE A 136 -21.40 7.94 14.42
C PHE A 136 -21.06 6.46 14.60
N LEU A 137 -21.64 5.81 15.61
CA LEU A 137 -21.39 4.40 15.87
C LEU A 137 -22.00 3.48 14.81
N SER A 138 -23.04 3.92 14.10
CA SER A 138 -23.62 3.17 12.98
C SER A 138 -22.75 3.15 11.71
N THR A 139 -21.61 3.85 11.70
CA THR A 139 -20.51 3.57 10.75
C THR A 139 -20.03 2.12 10.88
N GLY A 140 -20.30 1.46 12.01
CA GLY A 140 -20.27 0.00 12.14
C GLY A 140 -18.92 -0.60 11.75
N TYR A 141 -18.91 -1.33 10.63
CA TYR A 141 -17.72 -2.06 10.18
C TYR A 141 -16.54 -1.13 9.80
N GLY A 142 -16.81 0.10 9.36
CA GLY A 142 -15.74 1.09 9.12
C GLY A 142 -15.00 1.48 10.40
N LEU A 143 -15.73 1.62 11.51
CA LEU A 143 -15.14 1.92 12.82
C LEU A 143 -14.41 0.71 13.41
N LEU A 144 -14.97 -0.50 13.23
CA LEU A 144 -14.30 -1.76 13.59
C LEU A 144 -12.94 -1.89 12.90
N ASN A 145 -12.89 -1.71 11.57
CA ASN A 145 -11.65 -1.79 10.81
C ASN A 145 -10.64 -0.72 11.22
N ASN A 146 -11.11 0.47 11.63
CA ASN A 146 -10.20 1.49 12.13
C ASN A 146 -9.47 1.03 13.40
N PHE A 147 -10.15 0.36 14.32
CA PHE A 147 -9.52 -0.19 15.52
C PHE A 147 -8.61 -1.38 15.19
N LEU A 148 -9.15 -2.37 14.47
CA LEU A 148 -8.42 -3.60 14.13
C LEU A 148 -7.10 -3.29 13.43
N PHE A 149 -7.15 -2.51 12.34
CA PHE A 149 -5.94 -2.12 11.60
C PHE A 149 -5.16 -0.98 12.26
N GLY A 150 -5.70 -0.32 13.30
CA GLY A 150 -5.07 0.84 13.95
C GLY A 150 -4.90 2.04 13.02
N GLN A 151 -5.91 2.30 12.20
CA GLN A 151 -5.96 3.41 11.25
C GLN A 151 -5.99 4.79 11.92
N GLN A 152 -5.68 5.81 11.13
CA GLN A 152 -5.64 7.21 11.55
C GLN A 152 -6.91 8.00 11.18
N TYR A 153 -7.95 7.36 10.64
CA TYR A 153 -9.13 8.06 10.11
C TYR A 153 -9.96 8.76 11.19
N LEU A 154 -9.93 8.27 12.44
CA LEU A 154 -10.50 8.99 13.57
C LEU A 154 -9.77 10.31 13.87
N LEU A 155 -8.44 10.32 13.73
CA LEU A 155 -7.63 11.52 13.89
C LEU A 155 -7.90 12.50 12.74
N VAL A 156 -7.95 12.00 11.50
CA VAL A 156 -8.30 12.79 10.31
C VAL A 156 -9.67 13.46 10.46
N LEU A 157 -10.69 12.70 10.86
CA LEU A 157 -12.04 13.23 11.07
C LEU A 157 -12.07 14.27 12.19
N SER A 158 -11.36 14.01 13.30
CA SER A 158 -11.26 14.95 14.42
C SER A 158 -10.66 16.28 13.97
N SER A 159 -9.60 16.26 13.16
CA SER A 159 -8.96 17.45 12.61
C SER A 159 -9.88 18.23 11.69
N ILE A 160 -10.66 17.55 10.82
CA ILE A 160 -11.67 18.20 9.97
C ILE A 160 -12.75 18.86 10.83
N LEU A 161 -13.27 18.16 11.84
CA LEU A 161 -14.30 18.69 12.73
C LEU A 161 -13.79 19.86 13.57
N LEU A 162 -12.55 19.80 14.08
CA LEU A 162 -11.92 20.93 14.77
C LEU A 162 -11.75 22.14 13.85
N ALA A 163 -11.35 21.93 12.59
CA ALA A 163 -11.27 23.00 11.61
C ALA A 163 -12.63 23.66 11.38
N ILE A 164 -13.69 22.87 11.21
CA ILE A 164 -15.06 23.38 11.05
C ILE A 164 -15.53 24.10 12.33
N TYR A 165 -15.26 23.54 13.51
CA TYR A 165 -15.62 24.10 14.80
C TYR A 165 -14.98 25.47 15.05
N PHE A 166 -13.68 25.60 14.79
CA PHE A 166 -12.98 26.88 14.92
C PHE A 166 -13.41 27.89 13.86
N TYR A 167 -13.66 27.43 12.63
CA TYR A 167 -14.17 28.26 11.55
C TYR A 167 -15.52 28.89 11.92
N GLN A 168 -16.47 28.11 12.45
CA GLN A 168 -17.77 28.62 12.91
C GLN A 168 -17.66 29.61 14.07
N ARG A 169 -16.60 29.52 14.89
CA ARG A 169 -16.32 30.44 16.00
C ARG A 169 -15.46 31.64 15.60
N GLN A 170 -15.30 31.92 14.31
CA GLN A 170 -14.51 33.03 13.80
C GLN A 170 -13.04 32.99 14.26
N LYS A 171 -12.48 31.78 14.43
CA LYS A 171 -11.07 31.55 14.75
C LYS A 171 -10.34 30.95 13.54
N PRO A 172 -10.10 31.73 12.46
CA PRO A 172 -9.58 31.21 11.20
C PRO A 172 -8.17 30.61 11.32
N LEU A 173 -7.30 31.18 12.18
CA LEU A 173 -5.95 30.65 12.37
C LEU A 173 -5.97 29.24 12.97
N ALA A 174 -6.73 29.03 14.04
CA ALA A 174 -6.88 27.71 14.67
C ALA A 174 -7.53 26.69 13.72
N ALA A 175 -8.49 27.14 12.90
CA ALA A 175 -9.08 26.29 11.87
C ALA A 175 -8.05 25.87 10.81
N GLY A 176 -7.17 26.80 10.41
CA GLY A 176 -6.09 26.55 9.47
C GLY A 176 -5.06 25.57 10.03
N VAL A 177 -4.66 25.73 11.30
CA VAL A 177 -3.74 24.80 11.99
C VAL A 177 -4.33 23.39 12.04
N ALA A 178 -5.59 23.23 12.48
CA ALA A 178 -6.23 21.92 12.57
C ALA A 178 -6.27 21.20 11.21
N LEU A 179 -6.58 21.93 10.13
CA LEU A 179 -6.63 21.39 8.78
C LEU A 179 -5.22 21.11 8.21
N GLY A 180 -4.27 22.00 8.47
CA GLY A 180 -2.89 21.89 8.00
C GLY A 180 -2.08 20.78 8.66
N LEU A 181 -2.39 20.41 9.91
CA LEU A 181 -1.76 19.27 10.59
C LEU A 181 -2.08 17.93 9.89
N MET A 182 -3.28 17.79 9.34
CA MET A 182 -3.76 16.53 8.79
C MET A 182 -3.31 16.28 7.35
N ILE A 183 -3.26 17.32 6.52
CA ILE A 183 -3.00 17.19 5.08
C ILE A 183 -1.69 16.46 4.74
N PRO A 184 -0.55 16.75 5.39
CA PRO A 184 0.71 16.05 5.13
C PRO A 184 0.68 14.57 5.53
N ILE A 185 -0.20 14.19 6.47
CA ILE A 185 -0.38 12.81 6.94
C ILE A 185 -1.32 12.06 6.00
N LYS A 186 -2.45 12.66 5.63
CA LYS A 186 -3.42 12.14 4.66
C LYS A 186 -3.95 13.29 3.80
N TYR A 187 -3.64 13.27 2.51
CA TYR A 187 -3.99 14.34 1.56
C TYR A 187 -5.50 14.48 1.27
N VAL A 188 -6.37 13.69 1.90
CA VAL A 188 -7.84 13.82 1.79
C VAL A 188 -8.32 15.22 2.17
N GLY A 189 -7.63 15.89 3.10
CA GLY A 189 -7.95 17.26 3.52
C GLY A 189 -7.77 18.35 2.47
N VAL A 190 -7.03 18.08 1.38
CA VAL A 190 -6.73 19.08 0.33
C VAL A 190 -8.01 19.62 -0.32
N LEU A 191 -9.06 18.80 -0.41
CA LEU A 191 -10.34 19.24 -0.99
C LEU A 191 -11.03 20.34 -0.19
N PHE A 192 -10.80 20.42 1.13
CA PHE A 192 -11.28 21.52 1.95
C PHE A 192 -10.50 22.82 1.71
N LEU A 193 -9.23 22.77 1.27
CA LEU A 193 -8.48 23.97 0.87
C LEU A 193 -9.15 24.65 -0.33
N PHE A 194 -9.55 23.88 -1.36
CA PHE A 194 -10.28 24.44 -2.51
C PHE A 194 -11.59 25.11 -2.08
N TYR A 195 -12.31 24.51 -1.14
CA TYR A 195 -13.51 25.12 -0.56
C TYR A 195 -13.20 26.47 0.12
N PHE A 196 -12.15 26.54 0.94
CA PHE A 196 -11.78 27.78 1.64
C PHE A 196 -11.16 28.84 0.72
N ILE A 197 -10.51 28.44 -0.38
CA ILE A 197 -10.09 29.34 -1.48
C ILE A 197 -11.32 29.95 -2.14
N TRP A 198 -12.32 29.13 -2.49
CA TRP A 198 -13.57 29.62 -3.07
C TRP A 198 -14.32 30.57 -2.11
N LYS A 199 -14.27 30.30 -0.80
CA LYS A 199 -14.82 31.17 0.25
C LYS A 199 -13.92 32.34 0.64
N LYS A 200 -12.78 32.54 -0.04
CA LYS A 200 -11.82 33.64 0.16
C LYS A 200 -11.34 33.75 1.62
N GLN A 201 -11.14 32.62 2.29
CA GLN A 201 -10.75 32.55 3.71
C GLN A 201 -9.22 32.61 3.86
N TRP A 202 -8.59 33.71 3.46
CA TRP A 202 -7.13 33.83 3.34
C TRP A 202 -6.38 33.63 4.66
N ARG A 203 -6.89 34.14 5.78
CA ARG A 203 -6.25 33.93 7.10
C ARG A 203 -6.16 32.46 7.49
N LEU A 204 -7.22 31.70 7.19
CA LEU A 204 -7.24 30.25 7.42
C LEU A 204 -6.25 29.54 6.50
N LEU A 205 -6.25 29.92 5.21
CA LEU A 205 -5.36 29.32 4.21
C LEU A 205 -3.88 29.58 4.53
N VAL A 206 -3.51 30.80 4.96
CA VAL A 206 -2.14 31.12 5.38
C VAL A 206 -1.72 30.24 6.57
N ALA A 207 -2.57 30.08 7.58
CA ALA A 207 -2.27 29.22 8.72
C ALA A 207 -2.17 27.74 8.33
N ALA A 208 -3.04 27.26 7.43
CA ALA A 208 -2.96 25.90 6.90
C ALA A 208 -1.67 25.68 6.12
N CYS A 209 -1.31 26.57 5.20
CA CYS A 209 -0.06 26.51 4.44
C CYS A 209 1.17 26.54 5.37
N ALA A 210 1.21 27.46 6.34
CA ALA A 210 2.30 27.52 7.30
C ALA A 210 2.45 26.20 8.08
N THR A 211 1.34 25.61 8.52
CA THR A 211 1.35 24.34 9.25
C THR A 211 1.81 23.17 8.36
N ILE A 212 1.32 23.10 7.12
CA ILE A 212 1.75 22.09 6.13
C ILE A 212 3.26 22.18 5.90
N LEU A 213 3.75 23.40 5.66
CA LEU A 213 5.18 23.65 5.44
C LEU A 213 6.02 23.31 6.68
N SER A 214 5.53 23.59 7.88
CA SER A 214 6.23 23.20 9.12
C SER A 214 6.32 21.69 9.31
N VAL A 215 5.24 20.93 9.01
CA VAL A 215 5.26 19.47 9.12
C VAL A 215 6.17 18.85 8.07
N ILE A 216 6.10 19.33 6.83
CA ILE A 216 7.01 18.91 5.75
C ILE A 216 8.45 19.28 6.13
N GLY A 217 8.69 20.50 6.60
CA GLY A 217 10.00 20.98 7.03
C GLY A 217 10.60 20.17 8.17
N LEU A 218 9.79 19.79 9.17
CA LEU A 218 10.22 18.89 10.24
C LEU A 218 10.60 17.51 9.70
N THR A 219 9.81 16.98 8.78
CA THR A 219 10.09 15.67 8.16
C THR A 219 11.38 15.73 7.34
N LEU A 220 11.60 16.79 6.56
CA LEU A 220 12.84 17.01 5.81
C LEU A 220 14.06 17.20 6.73
N PHE A 221 13.88 17.88 7.87
CA PHE A 221 14.93 18.07 8.87
C PHE A 221 15.41 16.74 9.48
N LEU A 222 14.55 15.72 9.54
CA LEU A 222 14.91 14.37 9.97
C LEU A 222 15.66 13.55 8.90
N GLY A 223 16.06 14.16 7.78
CA GLY A 223 16.84 13.50 6.73
C GLY A 223 16.02 12.85 5.60
N GLU A 224 14.69 12.99 5.62
CA GLU A 224 13.78 12.28 4.72
C GLU A 224 13.60 12.91 3.33
N VAL A 225 14.63 13.62 2.83
CA VAL A 225 14.59 14.24 1.50
C VAL A 225 14.36 13.20 0.41
N HIS A 226 15.05 12.07 0.48
CA HIS A 226 14.95 11.00 -0.51
C HIS A 226 13.60 10.27 -0.44
N ALA A 227 13.09 10.01 0.77
CA ALA A 227 11.75 9.46 0.95
C ALA A 227 10.64 10.33 0.34
N PHE A 228 10.74 11.67 0.45
CA PHE A 228 9.82 12.56 -0.24
C PHE A 228 9.92 12.50 -1.76
N LYS A 229 11.14 12.42 -2.30
CA LYS A 229 11.35 12.27 -3.75
C LYS A 229 10.70 10.99 -4.24
N SER A 230 10.97 9.85 -3.60
CA SER A 230 10.37 8.55 -3.94
C SER A 230 8.84 8.60 -3.81
N PHE A 231 8.31 9.19 -2.74
CA PHE A 231 6.87 9.33 -2.57
C PHE A 231 6.22 10.15 -3.69
N LEU A 232 6.80 11.29 -4.06
CA LEU A 232 6.24 12.19 -5.07
C LEU A 232 6.42 11.69 -6.50
N ALA A 233 7.55 11.03 -6.79
CA ALA A 233 7.87 10.54 -8.13
C ALA A 233 7.16 9.22 -8.46
N GLU A 234 7.01 8.34 -7.46
CA GLU A 234 6.59 6.95 -7.69
C GLU A 234 5.26 6.62 -7.00
N VAL A 235 5.20 6.78 -5.67
CA VAL A 235 4.08 6.30 -4.86
C VAL A 235 2.79 7.08 -5.12
N LEU A 236 2.84 8.40 -5.03
CA LEU A 236 1.65 9.26 -5.18
C LEU A 236 1.04 9.17 -6.59
N PRO A 237 1.81 9.24 -7.70
CA PRO A 237 1.25 9.09 -9.04
C PRO A 237 0.60 7.72 -9.27
N ARG A 238 1.24 6.62 -8.83
CA ARG A 238 0.68 5.25 -8.93
C ARG A 238 -0.58 5.09 -8.08
N HIS A 239 -0.56 5.61 -6.85
CA HIS A 239 -1.74 5.61 -5.98
C HIS A 239 -2.92 6.39 -6.59
N LEU A 240 -2.69 7.56 -7.20
CA LEU A 240 -3.74 8.34 -7.87
C LEU A 240 -4.32 7.62 -9.11
N ARG A 241 -3.53 6.77 -9.78
CA ARG A 241 -4.03 5.87 -10.84
C ARG A 241 -4.76 4.64 -10.30
N GLY A 242 -4.73 4.44 -8.98
CA GLY A 242 -5.27 3.29 -8.26
C GLY A 242 -4.47 2.00 -8.49
N GLU A 243 -3.15 2.13 -8.68
CA GLU A 243 -2.17 1.04 -8.66
C GLU A 243 -1.67 0.84 -7.22
N ILE A 244 -2.61 0.59 -6.31
CA ILE A 244 -2.36 0.29 -4.89
C ILE A 244 -2.09 -1.21 -4.70
N GLN A 245 -1.86 -1.65 -3.46
CA GLN A 245 -1.76 -3.08 -3.12
C GLN A 245 -3.05 -3.81 -3.56
N ASP A 246 -2.92 -4.88 -4.35
CA ASP A 246 -3.99 -5.55 -5.14
C ASP A 246 -5.05 -4.61 -5.76
N PRO A 247 -4.81 -4.08 -6.98
CA PRO A 247 -5.73 -3.15 -7.63
C PRO A 247 -6.99 -3.82 -8.22
N PHE A 248 -7.12 -5.16 -8.13
CA PHE A 248 -8.28 -5.93 -8.59
C PHE A 248 -9.21 -6.35 -7.44
N SER A 249 -8.82 -6.02 -6.20
CA SER A 249 -9.51 -6.43 -4.99
C SER A 249 -10.92 -5.85 -4.89
N ILE A 250 -11.89 -6.72 -4.57
CA ILE A 250 -13.25 -6.28 -4.24
C ILE A 250 -13.32 -5.52 -2.90
N TYR A 251 -12.25 -5.52 -2.09
CA TYR A 251 -12.20 -4.72 -0.86
C TYR A 251 -12.17 -3.22 -1.13
N PHE A 252 -11.63 -2.80 -2.28
CA PHE A 252 -11.60 -1.40 -2.69
C PHE A 252 -12.87 -1.05 -3.45
N GLN A 253 -13.88 -0.55 -2.75
CA GLN A 253 -15.21 -0.23 -3.28
C GLN A 253 -15.20 1.09 -4.09
N SER A 254 -14.58 1.05 -5.28
CA SER A 254 -14.37 2.20 -6.16
C SER A 254 -14.63 1.87 -7.63
N TRP A 255 -14.92 2.89 -8.45
CA TRP A 255 -15.09 2.74 -9.89
C TRP A 255 -13.82 2.22 -10.58
N ASN A 256 -12.65 2.67 -10.13
CA ASN A 256 -11.37 2.24 -10.69
C ASN A 256 -11.15 0.73 -10.48
N SER A 257 -11.36 0.22 -9.27
CA SER A 257 -11.23 -1.21 -8.97
C SER A 257 -12.28 -2.05 -9.71
N LEU A 258 -13.54 -1.59 -9.76
CA LEU A 258 -14.62 -2.25 -10.51
C LEU A 258 -14.26 -2.42 -11.99
N PHE A 259 -13.92 -1.32 -12.67
CA PHE A 259 -13.60 -1.37 -14.09
C PHE A 259 -12.31 -2.12 -14.37
N ARG A 260 -11.30 -2.02 -13.50
CA ARG A 260 -10.06 -2.78 -13.66
C ARG A 260 -10.34 -4.28 -13.61
N ARG A 261 -11.15 -4.74 -12.63
CA ARG A 261 -11.59 -6.14 -12.54
C ARG A 261 -12.45 -6.58 -13.73
N MET A 262 -13.31 -5.71 -14.26
CA MET A 262 -14.15 -6.05 -15.40
C MET A 262 -13.39 -6.15 -16.73
N PHE A 263 -12.33 -5.35 -16.91
CA PHE A 263 -11.76 -5.10 -18.23
C PHE A 263 -10.27 -5.40 -18.40
N ILE A 264 -9.49 -5.54 -17.33
CA ILE A 264 -8.06 -5.80 -17.41
C ILE A 264 -7.81 -7.26 -17.01
N PHE A 265 -7.33 -8.06 -17.97
CA PHE A 265 -6.85 -9.41 -17.68
C PHE A 265 -5.48 -9.36 -17.00
N GLU A 266 -5.35 -10.07 -15.88
CA GLU A 266 -4.09 -10.34 -15.19
C GLU A 266 -4.14 -11.79 -14.70
N GLU A 267 -3.09 -12.57 -14.95
CA GLU A 267 -3.17 -14.04 -14.84
C GLU A 267 -3.46 -14.53 -13.41
N SER A 268 -2.94 -13.84 -12.38
CA SER A 268 -3.00 -14.30 -10.98
C SER A 268 -4.09 -13.58 -10.15
N LEU A 269 -4.23 -12.27 -10.33
CA LEU A 269 -5.12 -11.38 -9.59
C LEU A 269 -6.50 -11.25 -10.28
N ASN A 270 -6.59 -11.44 -11.60
CA ASN A 270 -7.84 -11.29 -12.35
C ASN A 270 -7.90 -12.10 -13.65
N SER A 271 -7.86 -13.43 -13.50
CA SER A 271 -7.79 -14.38 -14.62
C SER A 271 -9.05 -14.45 -15.48
N ASN A 272 -10.20 -14.00 -14.96
CA ASN A 272 -11.50 -14.11 -15.63
C ASN A 272 -12.25 -12.76 -15.61
N PRO A 273 -11.73 -11.71 -16.28
CA PRO A 273 -12.44 -10.46 -16.43
C PRO A 273 -13.71 -10.68 -17.26
N LEU A 274 -14.71 -9.82 -17.07
CA LEU A 274 -15.96 -9.89 -17.84
C LEU A 274 -15.71 -9.72 -19.35
N TRP A 275 -14.84 -8.79 -19.71
CA TRP A 275 -14.37 -8.59 -21.08
C TRP A 275 -12.96 -8.00 -21.06
N SER A 276 -11.94 -8.76 -21.45
CA SER A 276 -10.57 -8.25 -21.56
C SER A 276 -10.44 -7.16 -22.65
N SER A 277 -10.47 -5.89 -22.25
CA SER A 277 -10.32 -4.72 -23.13
C SER A 277 -9.76 -3.52 -22.35
N PRO A 278 -8.45 -3.29 -22.40
CA PRO A 278 -7.83 -2.13 -21.74
C PRO A 278 -8.36 -0.79 -22.23
N LEU A 279 -8.76 -0.69 -23.50
CA LEU A 279 -9.37 0.52 -24.04
C LEU A 279 -10.68 0.85 -23.30
N LEU A 280 -11.55 -0.14 -23.08
CA LEU A 280 -12.80 0.07 -22.33
C LEU A 280 -12.54 0.50 -20.89
N PHE A 281 -11.52 -0.05 -20.24
CA PHE A 281 -11.10 0.38 -18.90
C PHE A 281 -10.78 1.88 -18.86
N PHE A 282 -9.85 2.35 -19.71
CA PHE A 282 -9.43 3.75 -19.71
C PHE A 282 -10.54 4.70 -20.15
N VAL A 283 -11.40 4.29 -21.08
CA VAL A 283 -12.57 5.07 -21.47
C VAL A 283 -13.57 5.17 -20.31
N LEU A 284 -14.03 4.05 -19.77
CA LEU A 284 -15.10 4.08 -18.76
C LEU A 284 -14.65 4.71 -17.44
N LYS A 285 -13.43 4.43 -16.97
CA LYS A 285 -12.95 5.01 -15.71
C LYS A 285 -12.86 6.53 -15.79
N ASN A 286 -12.29 7.07 -16.87
CA ASN A 286 -12.12 8.50 -17.03
C ASN A 286 -13.47 9.19 -17.29
N PHE A 287 -14.34 8.58 -18.10
CA PHE A 287 -15.68 9.10 -18.35
C PHE A 287 -16.49 9.23 -17.06
N VAL A 288 -16.58 8.17 -16.26
CA VAL A 288 -17.34 8.18 -15.00
C VAL A 288 -16.72 9.13 -13.99
N PHE A 289 -15.39 9.13 -13.84
CA PHE A 289 -14.70 10.08 -12.95
C PHE A 289 -15.01 11.53 -13.31
N LEU A 290 -14.83 11.91 -14.58
CA LEU A 290 -15.04 13.28 -15.04
C LEU A 290 -16.51 13.69 -14.97
N LEU A 291 -17.43 12.79 -15.31
CA LEU A 291 -18.86 13.04 -15.19
C LEU A 291 -19.26 13.32 -13.73
N LEU A 292 -18.84 12.45 -12.80
CA LEU A 292 -19.15 12.61 -11.38
C LEU A 292 -18.45 13.84 -10.77
N ALA A 293 -17.22 14.15 -11.19
CA ALA A 293 -16.49 15.33 -10.72
C ALA A 293 -17.15 16.62 -11.22
N ALA A 294 -17.45 16.71 -12.51
CA ALA A 294 -18.15 17.86 -13.11
C ALA A 294 -19.53 18.05 -12.47
N PHE A 295 -20.28 16.96 -12.28
CA PHE A 295 -21.58 17.00 -11.62
C PHE A 295 -21.48 17.41 -10.15
N SER A 296 -20.47 16.92 -9.43
CA SER A 296 -20.25 17.29 -8.03
C SER A 296 -19.89 18.76 -7.88
N ILE A 297 -19.05 19.31 -8.77
CA ILE A 297 -18.72 20.74 -8.84
C ILE A 297 -19.97 21.56 -9.17
N PHE A 298 -20.78 21.10 -10.13
CA PHE A 298 -22.04 21.74 -10.50
C PHE A 298 -22.99 21.86 -9.30
N VAL A 299 -23.25 20.76 -8.58
CA VAL A 299 -24.11 20.77 -7.39
C VAL A 299 -23.57 21.72 -6.33
N LEU A 300 -22.26 21.64 -6.03
CA LEU A 300 -21.61 22.52 -5.05
C LEU A 300 -21.75 24.01 -5.41
N ALA A 301 -21.56 24.35 -6.69
CA ALA A 301 -21.62 25.73 -7.16
C ALA A 301 -23.06 26.30 -7.18
N ARG A 302 -24.05 25.45 -7.47
CA ARG A 302 -25.43 25.85 -7.80
C ARG A 302 -26.44 25.61 -6.70
N ILE A 303 -26.10 24.89 -5.64
CA ILE A 303 -27.01 24.75 -4.51
C ILE A 303 -27.11 26.05 -3.71
N ARG A 304 -28.33 26.44 -3.36
CA ARG A 304 -28.64 27.64 -2.58
C ARG A 304 -29.69 27.33 -1.51
N PHE A 305 -29.37 27.70 -0.28
CA PHE A 305 -30.29 27.70 0.86
C PHE A 305 -30.55 29.14 1.30
N GLN A 306 -31.72 29.38 1.91
CA GLN A 306 -32.02 30.67 2.55
C GLN A 306 -31.20 30.88 3.82
N ASN A 307 -30.83 29.80 4.52
CA ASN A 307 -30.03 29.83 5.74
C ASN A 307 -28.57 29.55 5.41
N ASP A 308 -27.68 30.48 5.77
CA ASP A 308 -26.23 30.36 5.57
C ASP A 308 -25.65 29.15 6.30
N HIS A 309 -26.20 28.75 7.44
CA HIS A 309 -25.77 27.53 8.15
C HIS A 309 -26.11 26.27 7.36
N HIS A 310 -27.29 26.18 6.75
CA HIS A 310 -27.66 25.05 5.89
C HIS A 310 -26.78 25.00 4.64
N GLN A 311 -26.45 26.15 4.07
CA GLN A 311 -25.52 26.25 2.96
C GLN A 311 -24.14 25.67 3.32
N GLN A 312 -23.59 26.06 4.48
CA GLN A 312 -22.29 25.56 4.95
C GLN A 312 -22.32 24.06 5.27
N PHE A 313 -23.36 23.60 5.99
CA PHE A 313 -23.53 22.18 6.32
C PHE A 313 -23.64 21.32 5.06
N PHE A 314 -24.36 21.76 4.03
CA PHE A 314 -24.43 21.03 2.79
C PHE A 314 -23.07 20.94 2.11
N HIS A 315 -22.30 22.03 2.04
CA HIS A 315 -20.96 21.98 1.44
C HIS A 315 -20.02 21.04 2.21
N PHE A 316 -19.99 21.12 3.55
CA PHE A 316 -19.16 20.24 4.36
C PHE A 316 -19.61 18.77 4.31
N ALA A 317 -20.89 18.51 4.06
CA ALA A 317 -21.40 17.16 3.82
C ALA A 317 -21.05 16.63 2.43
N TRP A 318 -21.11 17.50 1.41
CA TRP A 318 -20.96 17.13 0.01
C TRP A 318 -19.53 16.77 -0.35
N ILE A 319 -18.54 17.50 0.20
CA ILE A 319 -17.12 17.27 -0.08
C ILE A 319 -16.69 15.82 0.20
N PRO A 320 -16.82 15.27 1.43
CA PRO A 320 -16.41 13.88 1.71
C PRO A 320 -17.26 12.85 0.94
N LEU A 321 -18.55 13.10 0.73
CA LEU A 321 -19.41 12.22 -0.07
C LEU A 321 -18.92 12.11 -1.52
N ALA A 322 -18.65 13.22 -2.18
CA ALA A 322 -18.09 13.24 -3.53
C ALA A 322 -16.67 12.63 -3.56
N THR A 323 -15.86 12.89 -2.53
CA THR A 323 -14.49 12.36 -2.41
C THR A 323 -14.49 10.83 -2.38
N LEU A 324 -15.35 10.21 -1.58
CA LEU A 324 -15.44 8.75 -1.47
C LEU A 324 -15.83 8.09 -2.80
N LEU A 325 -16.68 8.76 -3.59
CA LEU A 325 -17.14 8.27 -4.89
C LEU A 325 -16.10 8.48 -6.00
N LEU A 326 -15.28 9.53 -5.88
CA LEU A 326 -14.21 9.87 -6.83
C LEU A 326 -12.85 9.21 -6.49
N SER A 327 -12.72 8.63 -5.30
CA SER A 327 -11.48 8.00 -4.85
C SER A 327 -11.09 6.83 -5.77
N PRO A 328 -9.80 6.70 -6.15
CA PRO A 328 -9.30 5.59 -6.95
C PRO A 328 -9.32 4.24 -6.18
N GLY A 329 -9.43 4.28 -4.85
CA GLY A 329 -9.56 3.11 -3.99
C GLY A 329 -10.22 3.49 -2.66
N SER A 330 -11.36 2.86 -2.34
CA SER A 330 -12.11 3.14 -1.11
C SER A 330 -12.22 1.89 -0.24
N ALA A 331 -11.32 1.79 0.75
CA ALA A 331 -11.40 0.78 1.80
C ALA A 331 -12.49 1.12 2.82
N THR A 332 -12.92 0.13 3.61
CA THR A 332 -14.04 0.26 4.56
C THR A 332 -13.86 1.38 5.58
N TYR A 333 -12.66 1.54 6.13
CA TYR A 333 -12.40 2.57 7.14
C TYR A 333 -12.48 4.00 6.58
N HIS A 334 -12.37 4.20 5.25
CA HIS A 334 -12.57 5.53 4.63
C HIS A 334 -14.00 6.06 4.85
N PHE A 335 -14.98 5.17 5.00
CA PHE A 335 -16.39 5.54 5.16
C PHE A 335 -16.70 6.21 6.52
N LEU A 336 -15.73 6.28 7.45
CA LEU A 336 -15.81 7.18 8.61
C LEU A 336 -16.01 8.65 8.21
N LEU A 337 -15.53 9.06 7.03
CA LEU A 337 -15.75 10.41 6.53
C LEU A 337 -17.21 10.65 6.09
N LEU A 338 -17.95 9.59 5.72
CA LEU A 338 -19.36 9.68 5.35
C LEU A 338 -20.24 10.06 6.56
N THR A 339 -19.75 9.85 7.78
CA THR A 339 -20.43 10.28 9.02
C THR A 339 -20.63 11.80 9.03
N LEU A 340 -19.65 12.57 8.52
CA LEU A 340 -19.78 14.02 8.38
C LEU A 340 -20.95 14.38 7.45
N SER A 341 -21.09 13.64 6.34
CA SER A 341 -22.17 13.83 5.37
C SER A 341 -23.53 13.54 5.99
N VAL A 342 -23.72 12.36 6.58
CA VAL A 342 -25.04 11.97 7.08
C VAL A 342 -25.51 12.88 8.22
N VAL A 343 -24.62 13.26 9.15
CA VAL A 343 -24.98 14.10 10.31
C VAL A 343 -25.48 15.47 9.86
N PHE A 344 -24.77 16.13 8.95
CA PHE A 344 -25.16 17.45 8.46
C PHE A 344 -26.38 17.41 7.55
N LEU A 345 -26.51 16.42 6.66
CA LEU A 345 -27.70 16.28 5.81
C LEU A 345 -28.95 15.97 6.65
N VAL A 346 -28.84 15.09 7.64
CA VAL A 346 -29.93 14.79 8.59
C VAL A 346 -30.32 16.04 9.37
N LYS A 347 -29.35 16.85 9.84
CA LYS A 347 -29.67 18.11 10.53
C LYS A 347 -30.46 19.05 9.63
N ILE A 348 -30.04 19.26 8.39
CA ILE A 348 -30.76 20.14 7.46
C ILE A 348 -32.19 19.62 7.24
N LEU A 349 -32.36 18.31 7.03
CA LEU A 349 -33.69 17.72 6.81
C LEU A 349 -34.60 17.83 8.03
N LEU A 350 -34.07 17.65 9.23
CA LEU A 350 -34.84 17.82 10.46
C LEU A 350 -35.24 19.29 10.69
N ASP A 351 -34.40 20.25 10.33
CA ASP A 351 -34.75 21.67 10.40
C ASP A 351 -35.82 22.08 9.37
N LEU A 352 -35.89 21.34 8.27
CA LEU A 352 -36.92 21.51 7.23
C LEU A 352 -38.17 20.65 7.49
N ASP A 353 -38.29 20.04 8.67
CA ASP A 353 -39.39 19.14 9.09
C ASP A 353 -39.59 17.92 8.17
N ALA A 354 -38.54 17.53 7.43
CA ALA A 354 -38.54 16.41 6.49
C ALA A 354 -38.09 15.11 7.18
N VAL A 355 -38.76 14.71 8.27
CA VAL A 355 -38.35 13.59 9.13
C VAL A 355 -38.23 12.27 8.36
N GLY A 356 -39.17 11.97 7.44
CA GLY A 356 -39.11 10.76 6.62
C GLY A 356 -37.85 10.68 5.75
N ALA A 357 -37.44 11.81 5.16
CA ALA A 357 -36.20 11.88 4.38
C ALA A 357 -34.95 11.73 5.26
N ALA A 358 -34.98 12.30 6.47
CA ALA A 358 -33.89 12.16 7.45
C ALA A 358 -33.71 10.69 7.88
N VAL A 359 -34.81 9.99 8.17
CA VAL A 359 -34.80 8.55 8.49
C VAL A 359 -34.32 7.74 7.31
N PHE A 360 -34.78 8.05 6.08
CA PHE A 360 -34.34 7.35 4.88
C PHE A 360 -32.83 7.46 4.66
N LEU A 361 -32.26 8.68 4.71
CA LEU A 361 -30.80 8.86 4.56
C LEU A 361 -30.03 8.20 5.71
N GLY A 362 -30.52 8.30 6.94
CA GLY A 362 -29.92 7.64 8.10
C GLY A 362 -29.87 6.12 7.91
N THR A 363 -30.98 5.50 7.49
CA THR A 363 -31.04 4.06 7.20
C THR A 363 -30.12 3.66 6.06
N LEU A 364 -30.12 4.43 4.96
CA LEU A 364 -29.24 4.16 3.83
C LEU A 364 -27.76 4.23 4.22
N PHE A 365 -27.39 5.19 5.08
CA PHE A 365 -26.05 5.28 5.65
C PHE A 365 -25.68 4.03 6.45
N VAL A 366 -26.59 3.49 7.28
CA VAL A 366 -26.34 2.23 8.00
C VAL A 366 -26.12 1.07 7.02
N VAL A 367 -26.95 0.96 5.98
CA VAL A 367 -26.86 -0.11 4.97
C VAL A 367 -25.55 -0.05 4.19
N VAL A 368 -25.07 1.16 3.82
CA VAL A 368 -23.75 1.35 3.18
C VAL A 368 -22.61 0.77 4.04
N ASN A 369 -22.72 0.87 5.36
CA ASN A 369 -21.68 0.50 6.32
C ASN A 369 -21.76 -0.96 6.82
N LEU A 370 -22.73 -1.74 6.36
CA LEU A 370 -22.83 -3.17 6.67
C LEU A 370 -21.70 -3.98 5.99
N PRO A 371 -21.36 -5.18 6.51
CA PRO A 371 -20.24 -6.01 6.04
C PRO A 371 -20.59 -6.86 4.79
N HIS A 372 -21.33 -6.31 3.82
CA HIS A 372 -21.96 -7.07 2.73
C HIS A 372 -21.02 -7.80 1.76
N TYR A 373 -19.77 -7.34 1.59
CA TYR A 373 -18.82 -7.89 0.60
C TYR A 373 -17.98 -9.06 1.14
N MET A 374 -17.92 -9.28 2.46
CA MET A 374 -16.97 -10.23 3.06
C MET A 374 -17.34 -11.71 2.87
N LYS A 375 -18.59 -12.00 2.48
CA LYS A 375 -19.05 -13.37 2.19
C LYS A 375 -19.05 -13.71 0.69
N LEU A 376 -18.62 -12.80 -0.17
CA LEU A 376 -18.67 -12.94 -1.64
C LEU A 376 -17.27 -13.12 -2.27
N LYS A 377 -16.25 -13.46 -1.46
CA LYS A 377 -14.85 -13.54 -1.88
C LYS A 377 -14.64 -14.49 -3.07
N ASP A 378 -15.32 -15.64 -3.04
CA ASP A 378 -15.21 -16.67 -4.10
C ASP A 378 -16.23 -16.46 -5.24
N ALA A 379 -17.15 -15.51 -5.08
CA ALA A 379 -18.31 -15.35 -5.96
C ALA A 379 -18.12 -14.26 -7.03
N ALA A 380 -17.15 -13.36 -6.91
CA ALA A 380 -17.00 -12.20 -7.79
C ALA A 380 -16.29 -12.53 -9.13
N VAL A 381 -16.86 -13.47 -9.88
CA VAL A 381 -16.43 -13.85 -11.25
C VAL A 381 -17.54 -13.51 -12.24
N GLY A 382 -17.17 -12.97 -13.40
CA GLY A 382 -18.13 -12.54 -14.42
C GLY A 382 -19.14 -11.50 -13.89
N TRP A 383 -20.43 -11.72 -14.14
CA TRP A 383 -21.50 -10.79 -13.75
C TRP A 383 -21.70 -10.65 -12.23
N TRP A 384 -21.28 -11.62 -11.43
CA TRP A 384 -21.33 -11.53 -9.97
C TRP A 384 -20.39 -10.48 -9.39
N THR A 385 -19.41 -10.01 -10.19
CA THR A 385 -18.57 -8.85 -9.87
C THR A 385 -19.42 -7.66 -9.43
N PHE A 386 -20.55 -7.39 -10.08
CA PHE A 386 -21.43 -6.26 -9.71
C PHE A 386 -21.95 -6.35 -8.27
N VAL A 387 -22.26 -7.54 -7.79
CA VAL A 387 -22.73 -7.79 -6.42
C VAL A 387 -21.59 -7.60 -5.41
N GLY A 388 -20.36 -7.99 -5.80
CA GLY A 388 -19.14 -7.76 -5.01
C GLY A 388 -18.88 -6.27 -4.72
N TYR A 389 -19.32 -5.38 -5.61
CA TYR A 389 -19.22 -3.92 -5.44
C TYR A 389 -20.49 -3.27 -4.86
N SER A 390 -21.29 -4.01 -4.08
CA SER A 390 -22.54 -3.52 -3.49
C SER A 390 -22.42 -2.20 -2.72
N ARG A 391 -21.33 -1.98 -1.98
CA ARG A 391 -21.14 -0.73 -1.24
C ARG A 391 -20.94 0.47 -2.18
N LEU A 392 -20.24 0.30 -3.29
CA LEU A 392 -20.11 1.35 -4.31
C LEU A 392 -21.49 1.74 -4.87
N TRP A 393 -22.35 0.77 -5.19
CA TRP A 393 -23.71 1.03 -5.66
C TRP A 393 -24.59 1.71 -4.60
N LEU A 394 -24.48 1.27 -3.34
CA LEU A 394 -25.19 1.91 -2.22
C LEU A 394 -24.69 3.34 -1.95
N LEU A 395 -23.38 3.59 -2.11
CA LEU A 395 -22.81 4.94 -2.03
C LEU A 395 -23.31 5.83 -3.17
N LEU A 396 -23.39 5.30 -4.40
CA LEU A 396 -24.00 5.99 -5.53
C LEU A 396 -25.48 6.30 -5.27
N LEU A 397 -26.22 5.34 -4.70
CA LEU A 397 -27.61 5.55 -4.29
C LEU A 397 -27.73 6.64 -3.22
N PHE A 398 -26.82 6.68 -2.25
CA PHE A 398 -26.76 7.74 -1.23
C PHE A 398 -26.48 9.11 -1.85
N PHE A 399 -25.55 9.16 -2.81
CA PHE A 399 -25.22 10.36 -3.58
C PHE A 399 -26.43 10.88 -4.37
N VAL A 400 -27.05 10.03 -5.20
CA VAL A 400 -28.23 10.37 -6.01
C VAL A 400 -29.41 10.76 -5.12
N SER A 401 -29.65 10.02 -4.03
CA SER A 401 -30.70 10.34 -3.06
C SER A 401 -30.52 11.72 -2.44
N THR A 402 -29.28 12.09 -2.11
CA THR A 402 -28.96 13.44 -1.61
C THR A 402 -29.34 14.50 -2.64
N VAL A 403 -28.96 14.32 -3.91
CA VAL A 403 -29.32 15.25 -4.99
C VAL A 403 -30.83 15.37 -5.16
N VAL A 404 -31.55 14.24 -5.15
CA VAL A 404 -33.01 14.21 -5.33
C VAL A 404 -33.72 14.92 -4.18
N LEU A 405 -33.30 14.67 -2.94
CA LEU A 405 -33.89 15.29 -1.75
C LEU A 405 -33.69 16.82 -1.75
N PHE A 406 -32.53 17.28 -2.20
CA PHE A 406 -32.20 18.71 -2.26
C PHE A 406 -32.42 19.35 -3.64
N ARG A 407 -33.11 18.66 -4.58
CA ARG A 407 -33.27 19.11 -5.97
C ARG A 407 -33.89 20.50 -6.13
N LYS A 408 -34.77 20.89 -5.20
CA LYS A 408 -35.43 22.21 -5.20
C LYS A 408 -34.48 23.34 -4.84
N CYS A 409 -33.41 23.03 -4.10
CA CYS A 409 -32.37 23.98 -3.69
C CYS A 409 -31.29 24.14 -4.77
N ILE A 410 -31.28 23.30 -5.80
CA ILE A 410 -30.28 23.32 -6.87
C ILE A 410 -30.81 24.16 -8.04
N HIS A 411 -30.06 25.18 -8.45
CA HIS A 411 -30.40 25.97 -9.63
C HIS A 411 -29.95 25.27 -10.93
N TRP A 412 -30.87 24.47 -11.49
CA TRP A 412 -30.63 23.64 -12.69
C TRP A 412 -30.43 24.41 -14.00
N ARG A 413 -30.86 25.68 -14.07
CA ARG A 413 -30.71 26.46 -15.30
C ARG A 413 -29.23 26.75 -15.54
N ILE A 414 -28.70 26.22 -16.64
CA ILE A 414 -27.33 26.44 -17.09
C ILE A 414 -27.37 27.46 -18.24
N SER A 415 -26.46 28.44 -18.22
CA SER A 415 -26.27 29.31 -19.38
C SER A 415 -25.56 28.53 -20.48
N HIS A 416 -25.99 28.70 -21.73
CA HIS A 416 -25.41 28.00 -22.88
C HIS A 416 -23.86 28.09 -22.93
N PRO A 417 -23.23 29.25 -22.63
CA PRO A 417 -21.77 29.36 -22.62
C PRO A 417 -21.10 28.50 -21.53
N PHE A 418 -21.70 28.42 -20.33
CA PHE A 418 -21.14 27.64 -19.23
C PHE A 418 -21.24 26.13 -19.50
N ALA A 419 -22.38 25.67 -20.04
CA ALA A 419 -22.54 24.27 -20.46
C ALA A 419 -21.48 23.89 -21.50
N MET A 420 -21.27 24.73 -22.51
CA MET A 420 -20.28 24.49 -23.57
C MET A 420 -18.86 24.41 -23.02
N VAL A 421 -18.44 25.34 -22.15
CA VAL A 421 -17.11 25.31 -21.53
C VAL A 421 -16.92 24.04 -20.70
N MET A 422 -17.91 23.65 -19.90
CA MET A 422 -17.84 22.43 -19.09
C MET A 422 -17.76 21.16 -19.95
N ILE A 423 -18.60 21.07 -20.99
CA ILE A 423 -18.57 19.93 -21.92
C ILE A 423 -17.24 19.88 -22.64
N SER A 424 -16.76 21.00 -23.21
CA SER A 424 -15.46 21.06 -23.89
C SER A 424 -14.31 20.69 -22.96
N ALA A 425 -14.28 21.20 -21.73
CA ALA A 425 -13.25 20.86 -20.75
C ALA A 425 -13.27 19.37 -20.39
N VAL A 426 -14.45 18.79 -20.15
CA VAL A 426 -14.62 17.37 -19.89
C VAL A 426 -14.20 16.53 -21.10
N THR A 427 -14.60 16.90 -22.32
CA THR A 427 -14.25 16.17 -23.55
C THR A 427 -12.74 16.19 -23.82
N VAL A 428 -12.09 17.35 -23.69
CA VAL A 428 -10.63 17.48 -23.90
C VAL A 428 -9.87 16.68 -22.84
N LEU A 429 -10.24 16.85 -21.56
CA LEU A 429 -9.60 16.14 -20.47
C LEU A 429 -9.82 14.63 -20.57
N PHE A 430 -11.02 14.21 -20.98
CA PHE A 430 -11.36 12.82 -21.25
C PHE A 430 -10.49 12.23 -22.36
N GLY A 431 -10.44 12.87 -23.53
CA GLY A 431 -9.62 12.41 -24.66
C GLY A 431 -8.14 12.29 -24.28
N PHE A 432 -7.59 13.32 -23.63
CA PHE A 432 -6.20 13.32 -23.18
C PHE A 432 -5.90 12.22 -22.15
N THR A 433 -6.70 12.08 -21.10
CA THR A 433 -6.47 11.10 -20.02
C THR A 433 -6.70 9.66 -20.48
N ALA A 434 -7.70 9.41 -21.33
CA ALA A 434 -7.95 8.08 -21.89
C ALA A 434 -6.84 7.65 -22.85
N VAL A 435 -6.43 8.52 -23.79
CA VAL A 435 -5.36 8.21 -24.75
C VAL A 435 -4.03 8.02 -24.04
N ARG A 436 -3.67 8.92 -23.13
CA ARG A 436 -2.41 8.81 -22.38
C ARG A 436 -2.38 7.56 -21.51
N GLY A 437 -3.49 7.24 -20.83
CA GLY A 437 -3.59 6.04 -20.00
C GLY A 437 -3.48 4.76 -20.82
N TYR A 438 -4.19 4.68 -21.95
CA TYR A 438 -4.12 3.53 -22.85
C TYR A 438 -2.73 3.37 -23.47
N SER A 439 -2.11 4.47 -23.92
CA SER A 439 -0.74 4.44 -24.44
C SER A 439 0.26 4.00 -23.39
N ALA A 440 0.14 4.46 -22.14
CA ALA A 440 1.01 4.04 -21.06
C ALA A 440 0.85 2.53 -20.79
N HIS A 441 -0.38 2.03 -20.68
CA HIS A 441 -0.64 0.60 -20.48
C HIS A 441 -0.13 -0.28 -21.62
N ARG A 442 -0.22 0.21 -22.87
CA ARG A 442 0.34 -0.50 -24.01
C ARG A 442 1.87 -0.55 -23.92
N ASN A 443 2.51 0.57 -23.62
CA ASN A 443 3.96 0.62 -23.44
C ASN A 443 4.42 -0.26 -22.27
N GLU A 444 3.63 -0.36 -21.19
CA GLU A 444 3.87 -1.28 -20.07
C GLU A 444 3.85 -2.76 -20.46
N ARG A 445 3.32 -3.13 -21.64
CA ARG A 445 3.30 -4.52 -22.13
C ARG A 445 4.27 -4.78 -23.29
N ASP A 446 4.79 -3.73 -23.93
CA ASP A 446 5.52 -3.82 -25.21
C ASP A 446 7.06 -3.80 -25.02
N ASP A 447 7.59 -4.00 -23.82
CA ASP A 447 9.03 -3.91 -23.51
C ASP A 447 9.85 -5.21 -23.72
N GLY A 448 9.23 -6.25 -24.27
CA GLY A 448 9.89 -7.53 -24.58
C GLY A 448 9.90 -8.55 -23.44
N ALA A 449 9.59 -8.15 -22.20
CA ALA A 449 9.45 -9.08 -21.10
C ALA A 449 8.16 -9.89 -21.20
N ARG A 450 8.21 -11.14 -20.73
CA ARG A 450 7.09 -12.07 -20.73
C ARG A 450 6.85 -12.61 -19.35
N TRP A 451 5.59 -12.87 -19.03
CA TRP A 451 5.20 -13.51 -17.77
C TRP A 451 5.75 -14.94 -17.71
N LEU A 452 6.31 -15.30 -16.57
CA LEU A 452 6.65 -16.69 -16.30
C LEU A 452 5.41 -17.38 -15.72
N ARG A 453 4.84 -18.31 -16.49
CA ARG A 453 3.66 -19.05 -16.08
C ARG A 453 4.04 -20.18 -15.13
N VAL A 454 3.78 -20.01 -13.84
CA VAL A 454 3.94 -21.09 -12.85
C VAL A 454 2.67 -21.92 -12.80
N VAL A 455 2.76 -23.20 -13.18
CA VAL A 455 1.60 -24.10 -13.26
C VAL A 455 1.35 -24.72 -11.88
N HIS A 456 0.66 -24.01 -11.00
CA HIS A 456 0.08 -24.61 -9.79
C HIS A 456 -1.37 -24.17 -9.59
N PRO A 457 -2.30 -25.08 -9.21
CA PRO A 457 -3.68 -24.73 -8.92
C PRO A 457 -3.82 -23.70 -7.78
N GLU A 458 -2.87 -23.64 -6.84
CA GLU A 458 -2.96 -22.73 -5.69
C GLU A 458 -2.58 -21.28 -6.02
N PHE A 459 -1.62 -21.04 -6.93
CA PHE A 459 -1.32 -19.69 -7.43
C PHE A 459 -2.52 -19.01 -8.11
N ASN A 460 -3.47 -19.81 -8.61
CA ASN A 460 -4.70 -19.33 -9.24
C ASN A 460 -5.90 -19.31 -8.29
N ARG A 461 -5.82 -19.92 -7.11
CA ARG A 461 -6.91 -20.00 -6.12
C ARG A 461 -6.76 -18.97 -5.01
N HIS A 462 -5.52 -18.64 -4.65
CA HIS A 462 -5.20 -17.80 -3.50
C HIS A 462 -4.43 -16.56 -3.98
N LEU A 463 -5.00 -15.38 -3.74
CA LEU A 463 -4.35 -14.10 -4.05
C LEU A 463 -3.02 -14.06 -3.29
N GLY A 464 -1.89 -14.08 -3.98
CA GLY A 464 -0.57 -14.00 -3.33
C GLY A 464 0.46 -13.22 -4.13
N LEU A 465 1.54 -12.91 -3.42
CA LEU A 465 2.66 -12.11 -3.88
C LEU A 465 3.86 -13.03 -4.07
N VAL A 466 4.47 -12.98 -5.24
CA VAL A 466 5.85 -13.46 -5.37
C VAL A 466 6.71 -12.43 -4.66
N LEU A 467 7.35 -12.85 -3.59
CA LEU A 467 8.34 -12.05 -2.89
C LEU A 467 9.63 -12.14 -3.71
N LYS A 468 10.33 -11.00 -3.84
CA LYS A 468 11.67 -10.86 -4.43
C LYS A 468 12.60 -11.97 -3.87
N SER A 469 13.63 -12.34 -4.64
CA SER A 469 14.54 -13.48 -4.43
C SER A 469 14.14 -14.80 -5.10
N PRO A 470 13.99 -14.83 -6.44
CA PRO A 470 14.18 -16.09 -7.14
C PRO A 470 15.63 -16.55 -7.00
N ASP A 471 15.86 -17.86 -6.94
CA ASP A 471 17.18 -18.47 -6.99
C ASP A 471 17.17 -19.70 -7.89
N VAL A 472 18.33 -20.06 -8.46
CA VAL A 472 18.45 -21.12 -9.46
C VAL A 472 19.33 -22.27 -8.99
N GLY A 473 18.80 -23.48 -9.09
CA GLY A 473 19.53 -24.72 -8.84
C GLY A 473 19.97 -25.39 -10.14
N GLY A 474 20.13 -26.72 -10.10
CA GLY A 474 20.53 -27.50 -11.26
C GLY A 474 19.39 -27.69 -12.28
N ARG A 475 18.15 -27.81 -11.81
CA ARG A 475 16.95 -28.11 -12.63
C ARG A 475 15.69 -27.34 -12.25
N GLU A 476 15.79 -26.41 -11.31
CA GLU A 476 14.63 -25.66 -10.83
C GLU A 476 15.02 -24.21 -10.52
N VAL A 477 14.06 -23.29 -10.68
CA VAL A 477 14.12 -21.95 -10.09
C VAL A 477 13.14 -21.95 -8.92
N VAL A 478 13.61 -21.55 -7.74
CA VAL A 478 12.80 -21.41 -6.52
C VAL A 478 12.57 -19.94 -6.22
N PHE A 479 11.48 -19.63 -5.52
CA PHE A 479 11.15 -18.27 -5.13
C PHE A 479 10.28 -18.26 -3.88
N SER A 480 10.34 -17.16 -3.15
CA SER A 480 9.49 -16.93 -1.99
C SER A 480 8.10 -16.45 -2.43
N TYR A 481 7.06 -16.99 -1.80
CA TYR A 481 5.68 -16.63 -2.06
C TYR A 481 4.96 -16.37 -0.74
N CYS A 482 4.10 -15.36 -0.72
CA CYS A 482 3.25 -15.09 0.42
C CYS A 482 1.80 -14.97 -0.01
N GLU A 483 0.93 -15.71 0.67
CA GLU A 483 -0.51 -15.61 0.45
C GLU A 483 -1.08 -14.36 1.14
N LEU A 484 -1.75 -13.47 0.41
CA LEU A 484 -2.25 -12.20 0.95
C LEU A 484 -3.37 -12.36 1.99
N MET A 485 -4.06 -13.51 2.00
CA MET A 485 -5.23 -13.73 2.87
C MET A 485 -4.89 -14.44 4.17
N ASP A 486 -4.07 -15.48 4.08
CA ASP A 486 -3.65 -16.27 5.25
C ASP A 486 -2.29 -15.79 5.80
N GLU A 487 -1.56 -14.95 5.04
CA GLU A 487 -0.24 -14.39 5.37
C GLU A 487 0.82 -15.47 5.62
N ASP A 488 0.56 -16.69 5.11
CA ASP A 488 1.47 -17.82 5.18
C ASP A 488 2.56 -17.66 4.11
N TYR A 489 3.79 -17.99 4.50
CA TYR A 489 4.97 -17.92 3.64
C TYR A 489 5.33 -19.32 3.19
N ALA A 490 5.55 -19.46 1.90
CA ALA A 490 5.97 -20.70 1.29
C ALA A 490 7.04 -20.43 0.24
N ILE A 491 7.90 -21.42 0.03
CA ILE A 491 8.89 -21.39 -1.04
C ILE A 491 8.43 -22.37 -2.10
N TYR A 492 8.26 -21.89 -3.32
CA TYR A 492 7.83 -22.69 -4.45
C TYR A 492 8.91 -22.78 -5.49
N SER A 493 8.88 -23.89 -6.22
CA SER A 493 9.61 -24.06 -7.47
C SER A 493 8.77 -23.59 -8.66
N THR A 494 9.39 -23.19 -9.77
CA THR A 494 8.71 -22.91 -11.04
C THR A 494 7.94 -24.11 -11.59
N SER A 495 8.21 -25.33 -11.10
CA SER A 495 7.41 -26.53 -11.34
C SER A 495 6.03 -26.50 -10.67
N GLY A 496 5.80 -25.57 -9.73
CA GLY A 496 4.58 -25.43 -8.94
C GLY A 496 4.58 -26.21 -7.62
N VAL A 497 5.59 -27.05 -7.36
CA VAL A 497 5.67 -27.84 -6.12
C VAL A 497 6.26 -26.97 -4.99
N PRO A 498 5.62 -26.90 -3.80
CA PRO A 498 6.22 -26.24 -2.65
C PRO A 498 7.45 -27.01 -2.17
N TRP A 499 8.55 -26.30 -1.97
CA TRP A 499 9.73 -26.80 -1.28
C TRP A 499 9.51 -26.80 0.23
N PHE A 500 8.77 -25.81 0.73
CA PHE A 500 8.54 -25.59 2.14
C PHE A 500 7.32 -24.70 2.37
N GLU A 501 6.51 -25.02 3.38
CA GLU A 501 5.40 -24.21 3.87
C GLU A 501 5.59 -23.98 5.37
N ALA A 502 5.65 -22.71 5.78
CA ALA A 502 5.66 -22.37 7.19
C ALA A 502 4.44 -21.59 7.59
N LYS A 503 3.88 -22.02 8.72
CA LYS A 503 2.92 -21.25 9.49
C LYS A 503 3.66 -20.42 10.53
N GLU A 504 3.33 -19.14 10.61
CA GLU A 504 3.81 -18.21 11.65
C GLU A 504 5.31 -17.83 11.60
N ARG A 505 6.02 -18.16 10.52
CA ARG A 505 7.41 -17.72 10.30
C ARG A 505 7.59 -17.29 8.86
N ASN A 506 8.30 -16.18 8.68
CA ASN A 506 8.64 -15.67 7.37
C ASN A 506 10.01 -16.19 6.95
N PHE A 507 10.13 -16.55 5.68
CA PHE A 507 11.36 -17.04 5.07
C PHE A 507 11.73 -16.16 3.89
N TYR A 508 13.02 -15.88 3.77
CA TYR A 508 13.59 -14.95 2.81
C TYR A 508 14.82 -15.56 2.14
N SER A 509 15.22 -14.95 1.03
CA SER A 509 16.50 -15.19 0.36
C SER A 509 16.82 -16.69 0.22
N PRO A 510 15.93 -17.47 -0.46
CA PRO A 510 16.19 -18.87 -0.70
C PRO A 510 17.50 -19.03 -1.48
N ALA A 511 18.33 -19.98 -1.06
CA ALA A 511 19.53 -20.40 -1.77
C ALA A 511 19.43 -21.91 -2.04
N LEU A 512 19.25 -22.31 -3.29
CA LEU A 512 19.09 -23.69 -3.73
C LEU A 512 20.45 -24.30 -4.07
N ALA A 513 20.71 -25.51 -3.56
CA ALA A 513 21.93 -26.24 -3.89
C ALA A 513 21.93 -26.65 -5.37
N ALA A 514 23.11 -26.68 -6.00
CA ALA A 514 23.25 -26.99 -7.42
C ALA A 514 22.74 -28.38 -7.84
N ASP A 515 22.54 -29.28 -6.88
CA ASP A 515 22.01 -30.64 -7.08
C ASP A 515 20.50 -30.76 -6.80
N ASP A 516 19.83 -29.65 -6.47
CA ASP A 516 18.41 -29.57 -6.08
C ASP A 516 18.04 -30.49 -4.89
N SER A 517 19.01 -30.81 -4.02
CA SER A 517 18.81 -31.69 -2.86
C SER A 517 18.47 -30.93 -1.59
N SER A 518 18.88 -29.67 -1.48
CA SER A 518 18.74 -28.88 -0.26
C SER A 518 18.63 -27.39 -0.53
N LEU A 519 18.01 -26.69 0.42
CA LEU A 519 17.66 -25.28 0.34
C LEU A 519 18.13 -24.58 1.64
N LEU A 520 18.83 -23.46 1.50
CA LEU A 520 19.09 -22.54 2.60
C LEU A 520 18.02 -21.46 2.59
N VAL A 521 17.56 -21.09 3.77
CA VAL A 521 16.54 -20.05 3.94
C VAL A 521 16.91 -19.14 5.10
N GLU A 522 16.70 -17.85 4.92
CA GLU A 522 16.86 -16.85 5.98
C GLU A 522 15.52 -16.66 6.72
N THR A 523 15.57 -16.56 8.05
CA THR A 523 14.42 -16.16 8.87
C THR A 523 14.88 -15.25 10.00
N ILE A 524 13.96 -14.49 10.60
CA ILE A 524 14.28 -13.56 11.69
C ILE A 524 13.68 -14.07 12.99
N VAL A 525 14.56 -14.41 13.93
CA VAL A 525 14.19 -14.88 15.28
C VAL A 525 14.77 -13.92 16.30
N ASP A 526 13.89 -13.39 17.15
CA ASP A 526 14.23 -12.50 18.27
C ASP A 526 15.16 -11.34 17.90
N GLY A 527 14.91 -10.72 16.75
CA GLY A 527 15.66 -9.56 16.27
C GLY A 527 16.90 -9.90 15.44
N ARG A 528 17.21 -11.18 15.20
CA ARG A 528 18.42 -11.62 14.52
C ARG A 528 18.09 -12.48 13.32
N SER A 529 18.85 -12.31 12.23
CA SER A 529 18.76 -13.19 11.07
C SER A 529 19.41 -14.54 11.37
N GLU A 530 18.73 -15.61 10.99
CA GLU A 530 19.14 -17.00 11.13
C GLU A 530 19.06 -17.71 9.79
N ILE A 531 20.04 -18.56 9.51
CA ILE A 531 20.12 -19.37 8.28
C ILE A 531 19.81 -20.81 8.63
N TRP A 532 18.78 -21.35 7.98
CA TRP A 532 18.29 -22.69 8.18
C TRP A 532 18.46 -23.53 6.92
N LEU A 533 18.85 -24.78 7.10
CA LEU A 533 18.93 -25.79 6.05
C LEU A 533 17.66 -26.62 6.01
N HIS A 534 17.07 -26.73 4.82
CA HIS A 534 15.96 -27.61 4.52
C HIS A 534 16.39 -28.63 3.46
N ALA A 535 16.48 -29.90 3.83
CA ALA A 535 16.77 -30.97 2.88
C ALA A 535 15.46 -31.46 2.23
N ARG A 536 15.50 -31.79 0.93
CA ARG A 536 14.32 -32.26 0.20
C ARG A 536 13.83 -33.58 0.79
N GLY A 537 12.54 -33.64 1.14
CA GLY A 537 11.93 -34.83 1.76
C GLY A 537 12.18 -35.00 3.27
N HIS A 538 12.76 -34.01 3.94
CA HIS A 538 12.89 -33.97 5.40
C HIS A 538 12.06 -32.84 5.99
N ASP A 539 11.21 -33.13 6.98
CA ASP A 539 10.26 -32.15 7.53
C ASP A 539 10.86 -31.15 8.54
N GLN A 540 12.07 -31.38 9.05
CA GLN A 540 12.66 -30.52 10.08
C GLN A 540 13.86 -29.71 9.56
N PRO A 541 13.75 -28.38 9.47
CA PRO A 541 14.87 -27.54 9.11
C PRO A 541 15.92 -27.50 10.23
N LYS A 542 17.19 -27.38 9.86
CA LYS A 542 18.33 -27.33 10.79
C LYS A 542 18.95 -25.94 10.79
N LEU A 543 19.04 -25.30 11.95
CA LEU A 543 19.80 -24.05 12.11
C LEU A 543 21.28 -24.29 11.81
N LEU A 544 21.85 -23.52 10.88
CA LEU A 544 23.27 -23.58 10.52
C LEU A 544 24.07 -22.41 11.09
N ALA A 545 23.55 -21.19 10.95
CA ALA A 545 24.29 -19.98 11.31
C ALA A 545 23.36 -18.80 11.66
N HIS A 546 23.93 -17.77 12.28
CA HIS A 546 23.29 -16.47 12.46
C HIS A 546 23.86 -15.50 11.42
N GLY A 547 23.02 -15.06 10.49
CA GLY A 547 23.42 -14.23 9.35
C GLY A 547 22.31 -14.06 8.32
N GLU A 548 22.60 -13.34 7.25
CA GLU A 548 21.67 -13.01 6.16
C GLU A 548 22.29 -13.25 4.78
N HIS A 549 21.43 -13.33 3.75
CA HIS A 549 21.81 -13.54 2.35
C HIS A 549 22.74 -14.76 2.13
N PRO A 550 22.26 -15.98 2.41
CA PRO A 550 23.03 -17.18 2.19
C PRO A 550 23.28 -17.43 0.70
N SER A 551 24.44 -17.99 0.35
CA SER A 551 24.74 -18.51 -0.98
C SER A 551 25.49 -19.84 -0.89
N TRP A 552 25.06 -20.81 -1.70
CA TRP A 552 25.71 -22.11 -1.78
C TRP A 552 27.02 -22.05 -2.54
N HIS A 553 28.03 -22.72 -1.99
CA HIS A 553 29.17 -23.11 -2.79
C HIS A 553 28.80 -24.33 -3.67
N PRO A 554 29.30 -24.44 -4.91
CA PRO A 554 28.95 -25.52 -5.83
C PRO A 554 29.37 -26.93 -5.38
N ASP A 555 30.17 -27.06 -4.31
CA ASP A 555 30.50 -28.36 -3.72
C ASP A 555 29.37 -28.95 -2.86
N GLY A 556 28.32 -28.18 -2.55
CA GLY A 556 27.22 -28.59 -1.68
C GLY A 556 27.60 -28.77 -0.20
N VAL A 557 28.81 -28.39 0.19
CA VAL A 557 29.34 -28.54 1.55
C VAL A 557 29.56 -27.18 2.21
N GLN A 558 30.01 -26.18 1.44
CA GLN A 558 30.24 -24.83 1.94
C GLN A 558 29.10 -23.88 1.57
N PHE A 559 28.93 -22.82 2.37
CA PHE A 559 28.03 -21.72 2.05
C PHE A 559 28.60 -20.41 2.61
N ALA A 560 28.27 -19.29 1.95
CA ALA A 560 28.65 -17.95 2.33
C ALA A 560 27.41 -17.22 2.86
N PHE A 561 27.62 -16.28 3.77
CA PHE A 561 26.57 -15.43 4.31
C PHE A 561 27.17 -14.17 4.93
N VAL A 562 26.32 -13.18 5.20
CA VAL A 562 26.73 -11.97 5.90
C VAL A 562 26.42 -12.08 7.38
N SER A 563 27.39 -11.77 8.22
CA SER A 563 27.22 -11.71 9.68
C SER A 563 28.09 -10.62 10.27
N GLY A 564 27.49 -9.75 11.08
CA GLY A 564 28.24 -8.68 11.76
C GLY A 564 28.90 -7.66 10.83
N GLY A 565 28.43 -7.53 9.58
CA GLY A 565 29.08 -6.68 8.57
C GLY A 565 30.30 -7.32 7.90
N GLU A 566 30.44 -8.64 7.98
CA GLU A 566 31.51 -9.39 7.33
C GLU A 566 30.90 -10.54 6.51
N ILE A 567 31.62 -10.99 5.48
CA ILE A 567 31.27 -12.22 4.77
C ILE A 567 31.90 -13.41 5.49
N VAL A 568 31.08 -14.38 5.87
CA VAL A 568 31.49 -15.60 6.54
C VAL A 568 31.22 -16.79 5.63
N VAL A 569 32.23 -17.65 5.46
CA VAL A 569 32.10 -18.94 4.78
C VAL A 569 32.11 -20.04 5.82
N SER A 570 31.11 -20.93 5.80
CA SER A 570 30.99 -22.04 6.74
C SER A 570 30.72 -23.36 6.03
N ASP A 571 31.02 -24.45 6.71
CA ASP A 571 30.71 -25.83 6.31
C ASP A 571 29.36 -26.24 6.92
N VAL A 572 28.52 -26.97 6.17
CA VAL A 572 27.18 -27.42 6.62
C VAL A 572 27.25 -28.51 7.69
N HIS A 573 28.32 -29.30 7.69
CA HIS A 573 28.54 -30.44 8.58
C HIS A 573 29.47 -30.10 9.75
N LYS A 574 30.35 -29.12 9.59
CA LYS A 574 31.33 -28.71 10.62
C LYS A 574 31.01 -27.33 11.18
N LYS A 575 31.32 -27.10 12.46
CA LYS A 575 31.26 -25.76 13.09
C LYS A 575 32.47 -24.88 12.76
N SER A 576 33.10 -25.07 11.60
CA SER A 576 34.24 -24.27 11.17
C SER A 576 33.79 -23.17 10.23
N SER A 577 34.15 -21.93 10.54
CA SER A 577 33.91 -20.76 9.71
C SER A 577 35.21 -20.02 9.39
N GLN A 578 35.26 -19.41 8.22
CA GLN A 578 36.31 -18.50 7.78
C GLN A 578 35.67 -17.14 7.51
N ILE A 579 36.22 -16.09 8.12
CA ILE A 579 35.84 -14.72 7.80
C ILE A 579 36.64 -14.30 6.57
N LEU A 580 35.94 -13.87 5.53
CA LEU A 580 36.55 -13.17 4.41
C LEU A 580 36.56 -11.69 4.77
N ASN A 581 37.75 -11.09 4.79
CA ASN A 581 37.93 -9.67 5.08
C ASN A 581 37.49 -8.85 3.84
N ALA A 582 36.19 -8.92 3.58
CA ALA A 582 35.51 -8.20 2.50
C ALA A 582 35.46 -6.71 2.84
N GLY A 583 35.38 -5.86 1.82
CA GLY A 583 35.31 -4.40 1.97
C GLY A 583 34.17 -3.88 2.86
N PRO A 584 33.92 -2.56 2.87
CA PRO A 584 32.93 -1.94 3.77
C PRO A 584 31.52 -2.55 3.60
N GLU A 585 30.79 -2.73 4.70
CA GLU A 585 29.42 -3.28 4.79
C GLU A 585 28.95 -4.13 3.58
N PRO A 586 29.39 -5.41 3.47
CA PRO A 586 29.06 -6.30 2.38
C PRO A 586 27.63 -6.86 2.47
N TYR A 587 27.02 -7.14 1.32
CA TYR A 587 25.70 -7.76 1.18
C TYR A 587 25.59 -8.56 -0.13
N ASP A 588 24.56 -9.42 -0.22
CA ASP A 588 24.26 -10.33 -1.34
C ASP A 588 25.48 -11.10 -1.89
N PRO A 589 26.23 -11.87 -1.06
CA PRO A 589 27.34 -12.67 -1.54
C PRO A 589 26.82 -13.82 -2.42
N VAL A 590 27.51 -14.08 -3.53
CA VAL A 590 27.21 -15.18 -4.45
C VAL A 590 28.48 -15.90 -4.92
N PHE A 591 28.55 -17.21 -4.73
CA PHE A 591 29.65 -18.03 -5.24
C PHE A 591 29.59 -18.18 -6.75
N SER A 592 30.77 -18.25 -7.37
CA SER A 592 30.87 -18.61 -8.78
C SER A 592 30.53 -20.10 -8.99
N PRO A 593 30.00 -20.48 -10.16
CA PRO A 593 29.69 -21.87 -10.51
C PRO A 593 30.84 -22.87 -10.32
N GLN A 594 32.10 -22.44 -10.46
CA GLN A 594 33.28 -23.26 -10.19
C GLN A 594 33.81 -23.13 -8.76
N GLY A 595 33.26 -22.21 -7.96
CA GLY A 595 33.59 -22.01 -6.55
C GLY A 595 34.89 -21.25 -6.29
N ASN A 596 35.59 -20.80 -7.34
CA ASN A 596 36.88 -20.12 -7.22
C ASN A 596 36.73 -18.65 -6.84
N TYR A 597 35.59 -18.03 -7.16
CA TYR A 597 35.32 -16.63 -6.88
C TYR A 597 34.07 -16.44 -6.04
N LEU A 598 33.99 -15.30 -5.37
CA LEU A 598 32.81 -14.80 -4.69
C LEU A 598 32.53 -13.38 -5.19
N ALA A 599 31.36 -13.15 -5.78
CA ALA A 599 30.89 -11.79 -6.06
C ALA A 599 30.01 -11.30 -4.90
N TYR A 600 30.04 -10.01 -4.59
CA TYR A 600 29.19 -9.40 -3.57
C TYR A 600 29.05 -7.91 -3.81
N CYS A 601 28.04 -7.31 -3.20
CA CYS A 601 27.88 -5.87 -3.16
C CYS A 601 28.39 -5.30 -1.83
N ALA A 602 28.83 -4.05 -1.84
CA ALA A 602 29.36 -3.36 -0.66
C ALA A 602 28.88 -1.90 -0.62
N LYS A 603 28.52 -1.39 0.56
CA LYS A 603 28.16 0.02 0.75
C LYS A 603 29.38 0.87 1.07
N GLU A 604 29.53 2.01 0.40
CA GLU A 604 30.68 2.90 0.57
C GLU A 604 30.27 4.36 0.63
N GLY A 605 30.37 5.01 1.79
CA GLY A 605 30.44 6.48 1.90
C GLY A 605 29.41 7.31 1.10
N GLY A 606 28.24 6.75 0.76
CA GLY A 606 27.19 7.38 -0.06
C GLY A 606 26.78 6.61 -1.33
N GLY A 607 27.55 5.61 -1.76
CA GLY A 607 27.27 4.77 -2.95
C GLY A 607 27.41 3.27 -2.67
N THR A 608 27.39 2.47 -3.74
CA THR A 608 27.57 1.01 -3.69
C THR A 608 28.57 0.52 -4.73
N SER A 609 29.16 -0.65 -4.48
CA SER A 609 30.10 -1.29 -5.40
C SER A 609 29.79 -2.77 -5.56
N LEU A 610 29.98 -3.28 -6.77
CA LEU A 610 30.03 -4.72 -7.07
C LEU A 610 31.49 -5.15 -7.06
N ARG A 611 31.79 -6.17 -6.25
CA ARG A 611 33.15 -6.63 -5.96
C ARG A 611 33.30 -8.11 -6.25
N LEU A 612 34.54 -8.50 -6.54
CA LEU A 612 34.94 -9.87 -6.80
C LEU A 612 36.09 -10.24 -5.88
N TYR A 613 35.92 -11.31 -5.13
CA TYR A 613 36.97 -11.90 -4.29
C TYR A 613 37.45 -13.21 -4.91
N ASP A 614 38.74 -13.29 -5.21
CA ASP A 614 39.41 -14.51 -5.62
C ASP A 614 39.86 -15.28 -4.39
N ARG A 615 39.31 -16.48 -4.22
CA ARG A 615 39.57 -17.32 -3.05
C ARG A 615 40.92 -18.02 -3.08
N ARG A 616 41.56 -18.13 -4.25
CA ARG A 616 42.88 -18.78 -4.39
C ARG A 616 44.01 -17.80 -4.08
N SER A 617 43.89 -16.58 -4.57
CA SER A 617 44.89 -15.53 -4.34
C SER A 617 44.59 -14.68 -3.09
N GLU A 618 43.39 -14.81 -2.51
CA GLU A 618 42.88 -13.99 -1.41
C GLU A 618 42.91 -12.49 -1.74
N THR A 619 42.61 -12.15 -3.00
CA THR A 619 42.59 -10.78 -3.49
C THR A 619 41.19 -10.32 -3.88
N GLU A 620 40.93 -9.02 -3.70
CA GLU A 620 39.66 -8.38 -4.03
C GLU A 620 39.85 -7.42 -5.22
N LYS A 621 38.86 -7.37 -6.11
CA LYS A 621 38.76 -6.44 -7.22
C LYS A 621 37.38 -5.77 -7.23
N ILE A 622 37.34 -4.45 -7.35
CA ILE A 622 36.10 -3.71 -7.64
C ILE A 622 35.80 -3.90 -9.13
N LEU A 623 34.60 -4.40 -9.43
CA LEU A 623 34.12 -4.61 -10.79
C LEU A 623 33.33 -3.40 -11.29
N LEU A 624 32.48 -2.82 -10.44
CA LEU A 624 31.68 -1.65 -10.72
C LEU A 624 31.51 -0.83 -9.44
N GLN A 625 31.53 0.50 -9.57
CA GLN A 625 31.26 1.43 -8.47
C GLN A 625 30.26 2.48 -8.95
N SER A 626 29.28 2.81 -8.10
CA SER A 626 28.21 3.74 -8.43
C SER A 626 27.73 4.50 -7.20
N ASP A 627 27.27 5.73 -7.40
CA ASP A 627 26.50 6.47 -6.39
C ASP A 627 25.07 5.92 -6.24
N ALA A 628 24.62 5.15 -7.24
CA ALA A 628 23.35 4.42 -7.19
C ALA A 628 23.52 3.05 -6.52
N ARG A 629 22.38 2.43 -6.17
CA ARG A 629 22.32 1.14 -5.50
C ARG A 629 22.51 -0.01 -6.50
N ILE A 630 23.43 -0.92 -6.20
CA ILE A 630 23.74 -2.16 -6.95
C ILE A 630 23.47 -3.36 -6.04
N GLU A 631 22.67 -4.33 -6.49
CA GLU A 631 22.23 -5.47 -5.64
C GLU A 631 22.08 -6.77 -6.42
N ALA A 632 21.88 -7.86 -5.67
CA ALA A 632 21.54 -9.18 -6.19
C ALA A 632 22.41 -9.63 -7.38
N PRO A 633 23.75 -9.67 -7.23
CA PRO A 633 24.61 -10.19 -8.27
C PRO A 633 24.35 -11.69 -8.51
N GLN A 634 24.37 -12.13 -9.77
CA GLN A 634 24.14 -13.53 -10.14
C GLN A 634 25.02 -13.97 -11.31
N TRP A 635 25.71 -15.09 -11.14
CA TRP A 635 26.66 -15.62 -12.12
C TRP A 635 25.98 -16.36 -13.26
N SER A 636 26.45 -16.12 -14.49
CA SER A 636 26.21 -17.05 -15.59
C SER A 636 26.94 -18.37 -15.33
N SER A 637 26.37 -19.50 -15.73
CA SER A 637 26.96 -20.82 -15.48
C SER A 637 28.36 -21.04 -16.11
N ASP A 638 28.73 -20.22 -17.08
CA ASP A 638 30.04 -20.22 -17.75
C ASP A 638 31.05 -19.21 -17.17
N GLU A 639 30.70 -18.51 -16.08
CA GLU A 639 31.53 -17.51 -15.38
C GLU A 639 31.98 -16.31 -16.22
N ARG A 640 31.23 -15.95 -17.27
CA ARG A 640 31.56 -14.81 -18.14
C ARG A 640 30.83 -13.53 -17.79
N VAL A 641 29.60 -13.65 -17.27
CA VAL A 641 28.68 -12.54 -17.07
C VAL A 641 28.13 -12.56 -15.64
N LEU A 642 28.03 -11.38 -15.03
CA LEU A 642 27.27 -11.16 -13.81
C LEU A 642 26.00 -10.38 -14.14
N LEU A 643 24.83 -10.91 -13.78
CA LEU A 643 23.60 -10.11 -13.69
C LEU A 643 23.59 -9.34 -12.37
N PHE A 644 22.94 -8.19 -12.34
CA PHE A 644 22.71 -7.43 -11.11
C PHE A 644 21.55 -6.43 -11.32
N CYS A 645 20.97 -5.98 -10.21
CA CYS A 645 20.05 -4.84 -10.21
C CYS A 645 20.82 -3.54 -10.06
N TRP A 646 20.45 -2.51 -10.83
CA TRP A 646 21.03 -1.17 -10.71
C TRP A 646 19.95 -0.08 -10.75
N ASP A 647 19.89 0.76 -9.70
CA ASP A 647 18.89 1.83 -9.54
C ASP A 647 19.37 3.17 -10.15
N VAL A 648 19.50 3.20 -11.47
CA VAL A 648 19.92 4.41 -12.21
C VAL A 648 18.69 5.20 -12.65
N ASP A 649 18.73 6.53 -12.50
CA ASP A 649 17.66 7.45 -12.95
C ASP A 649 16.25 7.16 -12.40
N GLN A 650 16.16 6.63 -11.17
CA GLN A 650 14.90 6.28 -10.49
C GLN A 650 14.14 5.14 -11.17
N SER A 651 14.85 4.32 -11.94
CA SER A 651 14.38 3.06 -12.50
C SER A 651 15.29 1.96 -11.97
N ARG A 652 14.70 0.92 -11.38
CA ARG A 652 15.47 -0.27 -11.00
C ARG A 652 15.36 -1.27 -12.14
N ASP A 653 16.46 -1.43 -12.84
CA ASP A 653 16.56 -2.28 -14.02
C ASP A 653 17.60 -3.38 -13.81
N ILE A 654 17.51 -4.41 -14.66
CA ILE A 654 18.44 -5.51 -14.72
C ILE A 654 19.57 -5.17 -15.67
N TRP A 655 20.79 -5.38 -15.21
CA TRP A 655 22.02 -5.16 -15.95
C TRP A 655 22.87 -6.41 -15.99
N ALA A 656 23.70 -6.51 -17.01
CA ALA A 656 24.73 -7.53 -17.16
C ALA A 656 26.11 -6.86 -17.18
N LEU A 657 27.09 -7.45 -16.51
CA LEU A 657 28.49 -7.06 -16.56
C LEU A 657 29.29 -8.20 -17.22
N GLU A 658 29.96 -7.90 -18.33
CA GLU A 658 30.94 -8.81 -18.92
C GLU A 658 32.27 -8.73 -18.16
N LEU A 659 32.73 -9.84 -17.60
CA LEU A 659 33.92 -9.87 -16.74
C LEU A 659 35.24 -9.64 -17.49
N ALA A 660 35.29 -10.05 -18.76
CA ALA A 660 36.50 -9.94 -19.58
C ALA A 660 36.77 -8.49 -20.01
N SER A 661 35.73 -7.76 -20.43
CA SER A 661 35.83 -6.39 -20.92
C SER A 661 35.55 -5.33 -19.84
N GLY A 662 34.80 -5.68 -18.81
CA GLY A 662 34.24 -4.74 -17.82
C GLY A 662 33.06 -3.94 -18.34
N GLN A 663 32.48 -4.27 -19.50
CA GLN A 663 31.33 -3.55 -20.07
C GLN A 663 30.02 -3.93 -19.37
N THR A 664 29.17 -2.93 -19.16
CA THR A 664 27.83 -3.09 -18.59
C THR A 664 26.75 -2.92 -19.67
N HIS A 665 25.78 -3.82 -19.69
CA HIS A 665 24.66 -3.81 -20.63
C HIS A 665 23.34 -3.73 -19.86
N GLN A 666 22.49 -2.77 -20.20
CA GLN A 666 21.14 -2.69 -19.67
C GLN A 666 20.24 -3.69 -20.40
N LEU A 667 19.50 -4.51 -19.64
CA LEU A 667 18.67 -5.59 -20.18
C LEU A 667 17.17 -5.29 -20.09
N THR A 668 16.76 -4.45 -19.14
CA THR A 668 15.38 -3.97 -18.98
C THR A 668 15.35 -2.45 -18.97
N PHE A 669 14.21 -1.89 -19.37
CA PHE A 669 14.06 -0.43 -19.60
C PHE A 669 12.74 0.11 -19.05
N HIS A 670 12.13 -0.58 -18.09
CA HIS A 670 10.76 -0.31 -17.68
C HIS A 670 10.70 0.51 -16.39
N ARG A 671 9.69 1.37 -16.25
CA ARG A 671 9.47 2.19 -15.04
C ARG A 671 9.09 1.42 -13.77
N ALA A 672 8.93 0.11 -13.87
CA ALA A 672 8.55 -0.75 -12.76
C ALA A 672 9.84 -1.26 -12.16
N ALA A 673 9.84 -1.58 -10.87
CA ALA A 673 11.04 -2.17 -10.30
C ALA A 673 11.21 -3.59 -10.86
N ASP A 674 12.35 -3.82 -11.51
CA ASP A 674 12.80 -5.15 -11.92
C ASP A 674 13.91 -5.59 -10.96
N ASP A 675 13.62 -6.67 -10.23
CA ASP A 675 14.32 -7.05 -9.00
C ASP A 675 14.83 -8.49 -9.06
N GLU A 676 16.02 -8.70 -8.50
CA GLU A 676 16.65 -9.98 -8.19
C GLU A 676 16.68 -10.95 -9.38
N PRO A 677 17.50 -10.65 -10.41
CA PRO A 677 17.56 -11.42 -11.65
C PRO A 677 18.34 -12.71 -11.46
N VAL A 678 17.87 -13.82 -12.00
CA VAL A 678 18.60 -15.10 -12.09
C VAL A 678 18.61 -15.60 -13.52
N TRP A 679 19.63 -16.40 -13.85
CA TRP A 679 19.64 -17.16 -15.10
C TRP A 679 18.66 -18.33 -14.99
N ASP A 680 18.07 -18.73 -16.11
CA ASP A 680 17.52 -20.09 -16.18
C ASP A 680 18.69 -21.11 -16.24
N GLU A 681 18.41 -22.37 -15.92
CA GLU A 681 19.39 -23.46 -15.84
C GLU A 681 20.27 -23.63 -17.10
N ARG A 682 19.84 -23.06 -18.23
CA ARG A 682 20.49 -23.21 -19.54
C ARG A 682 21.10 -21.90 -20.07
N ASN A 683 21.14 -20.83 -19.27
CA ASN A 683 21.50 -19.47 -19.67
C ASN A 683 20.76 -18.99 -20.95
N ARG A 684 19.50 -19.38 -21.16
CA ARG A 684 18.68 -18.97 -22.31
C ARG A 684 17.72 -17.85 -21.98
N ARG A 685 17.37 -17.72 -20.70
CA ARG A 685 16.44 -16.73 -20.20
C ARG A 685 16.99 -16.12 -18.92
N ILE A 686 16.61 -14.88 -18.69
CA ILE A 686 16.82 -14.20 -17.43
C ILE A 686 15.45 -14.10 -16.77
N VAL A 687 15.32 -14.67 -15.58
CA VAL A 687 14.10 -14.65 -14.76
C VAL A 687 14.28 -13.60 -13.68
N PHE A 688 13.24 -12.83 -13.39
CA PHE A 688 13.30 -11.75 -12.41
C PHE A 688 11.93 -11.47 -11.83
N THR A 689 11.88 -10.69 -10.76
CA THR A 689 10.63 -10.20 -10.18
C THR A 689 10.30 -8.80 -10.66
N SER A 690 9.04 -8.51 -10.97
CA SER A 690 8.61 -7.17 -11.35
C SER A 690 7.18 -6.89 -10.93
N ASP A 691 6.86 -5.64 -10.60
CA ASP A 691 5.51 -5.18 -10.28
C ASP A 691 4.79 -4.55 -11.49
N ARG A 692 5.35 -4.73 -12.69
CA ARG A 692 4.84 -4.23 -13.97
C ARG A 692 3.40 -4.66 -14.24
N GLY A 693 2.56 -3.70 -14.65
CA GLY A 693 1.15 -3.98 -14.95
C GLY A 693 0.32 -4.44 -13.74
N ARG A 694 0.92 -4.47 -12.53
CA ARG A 694 0.29 -4.81 -11.24
C ARG A 694 0.27 -3.57 -10.33
N GLY A 695 -0.17 -3.76 -9.09
CA GLY A 695 -0.11 -2.72 -8.06
C GLY A 695 1.32 -2.46 -7.57
N LEU A 696 1.55 -1.33 -6.90
CA LEU A 696 2.80 -1.06 -6.19
C LEU A 696 3.23 -2.27 -5.33
N GLU A 697 4.45 -2.76 -5.55
CA GLU A 697 5.05 -3.91 -4.83
C GLU A 697 4.24 -5.21 -4.93
N CYS A 698 3.30 -5.30 -5.88
CA CYS A 698 2.59 -6.53 -6.20
C CYS A 698 3.36 -7.31 -7.27
N SER A 699 4.50 -7.89 -6.91
CA SER A 699 5.43 -8.53 -7.85
C SER A 699 4.98 -9.90 -8.38
N ALA A 700 5.47 -10.22 -9.57
CA ALA A 700 5.36 -11.52 -10.25
C ALA A 700 6.71 -11.93 -10.83
N LEU A 701 6.83 -13.19 -11.27
CA LEU A 701 7.97 -13.64 -12.07
C LEU A 701 7.79 -13.28 -13.55
N TYR A 702 8.83 -12.68 -14.11
CA TYR A 702 8.99 -12.35 -15.52
C TYR A 702 10.22 -13.03 -16.06
N TRP A 703 10.29 -13.12 -17.39
CA TRP A 703 11.50 -13.50 -18.07
C TRP A 703 11.70 -12.72 -19.37
N ILE A 704 12.97 -12.52 -19.72
CA ILE A 704 13.42 -12.05 -21.03
C ILE A 704 14.35 -13.11 -21.65
N PRO A 705 14.40 -13.24 -22.99
CA PRO A 705 15.47 -14.00 -23.62
C PRO A 705 16.81 -13.30 -23.39
N VAL A 706 17.88 -14.07 -23.30
CA VAL A 706 19.25 -13.52 -23.26
C VAL A 706 19.53 -12.80 -24.60
N PRO A 707 19.92 -11.51 -24.60
CA PRO A 707 20.26 -10.79 -25.82
C PRO A 707 21.42 -11.44 -26.58
N GLU A 708 21.38 -11.40 -27.92
CA GLU A 708 22.45 -11.94 -28.78
C GLU A 708 23.79 -11.21 -28.61
N GLU A 709 23.77 -10.00 -28.05
CA GLU A 709 24.95 -9.16 -27.81
C GLU A 709 25.70 -9.56 -26.53
N LEU A 710 25.11 -10.39 -25.66
CA LEU A 710 25.81 -10.94 -24.49
C LEU A 710 26.69 -12.14 -24.89
N PRO A 711 27.92 -12.24 -24.35
CA PRO A 711 28.96 -13.19 -24.77
C PRO A 711 28.75 -14.66 -24.34
#